data_AF-A0A9D8J2C5-F1
#
_entry.id   AF-A0A9D8J2C5-F1
#
_cell.length_a   1.000
_cell.length_b   1.000
_cell.length_c   1.000
_cell.angle_alpha   90.00
_cell.angle_beta   90.00
_cell.angle_gamma   90.00
#
_symmetry.space_group_name_H-M   'P 1'
#
loop_
_entity.id
_entity.type
_entity.pdbx_description
1 polymer ?
#
loop_
_entity_poly.entity_id
_entity_poly.type
_entity_poly.pdbx_seq_one_letter_code
_entity_poly.pdbx_strand_id
1 'polypeptide(L)'
;MTFWRFGPELDEENDNEKLGALWRLLPADTRIPDHSIWDHLDLTSAFAGAFADDPEDEVALLALSIGPVQGFIAAARTTSDLWAGSHLLSRLAWEAMKPVCAALGPDAILFPRLRGIPQVDLWLRDEMGLPRDLFRKCAWTKGGTDANPLFSAALPNRFVAVVPASKARQIAEQVTDAVRQWLQKLGQTVVKRLLEVADLSGEGEQHCHRQMREQLAGFPEVHWAAVPFSLIHPRNEARQTDLDVSALSSAMAPFFGAAANEGSGFLETNAWKTLSQSIDWGDNTAFFAPNPGVLYPAIYDLAERVLAAAKATRAFAQNAHSGWRCSLTGETEWLTTDPNHLAIPAGKRRSREDKQFREGEHTETLWTRVADKKPAWARKGEHLGALPAIKRLWPTLFVDEVRQALGGDVGRFVVSTHTMALAHQLDQWLEHGGHTDSDLAFVLKRYRAEPVALPNRLMRRHYANREALDDAKRILGLLELAGEADVDEQEASAINRAVRQTLGTSKDKKNEVKLEAYYALLMMDGDRMGAILSGDENTAISYRASFHPQVQKGFDEHAVRQARIRQYGAQKRAISPNRHLAISGALNDFSQTVVRHVIETEYLGRVIYAGGDDVLAMLPVADLLSTMQRLRHAYSGHDPEHPGGVSGLLTLHNGFAILRTGHAEKER
;
A
#
# COMPACT_ATOMS: atom_id res chain seq x y z
N MET A 1 -17.91 3.44 15.92
CA MET A 1 -17.37 3.84 14.59
C MET A 1 -17.03 5.32 14.47
N THR A 2 -17.97 6.26 14.62
CA THR A 2 -17.68 7.72 14.46
C THR A 2 -16.58 8.22 15.39
N PHE A 3 -16.69 7.92 16.68
CA PHE A 3 -15.69 8.34 17.67
C PHE A 3 -14.32 7.73 17.40
N TRP A 4 -14.26 6.44 17.05
CA TRP A 4 -13.01 5.77 16.65
C TRP A 4 -12.30 6.47 15.49
N ARG A 5 -13.04 6.92 14.47
CA ARG A 5 -12.47 7.56 13.27
C ARG A 5 -12.06 9.02 13.50
N PHE A 6 -12.92 9.80 14.15
CA PHE A 6 -12.80 11.27 14.20
C PHE A 6 -12.45 11.83 15.58
N GLY A 7 -12.46 11.02 16.64
CA GLY A 7 -12.02 11.44 17.98
C GLY A 7 -10.62 12.08 18.00
N PRO A 8 -9.61 11.51 17.31
CA PRO A 8 -8.30 12.14 17.19
C PRO A 8 -8.27 13.40 16.31
N GLU A 9 -9.31 13.64 15.50
CA GLU A 9 -9.35 14.73 14.52
C GLU A 9 -10.37 15.82 14.87
N LEU A 10 -10.72 15.95 16.15
CA LEU A 10 -11.59 17.02 16.63
C LEU A 10 -10.97 18.38 16.28
N ASP A 11 -11.79 19.21 15.65
CA ASP A 11 -11.46 20.58 15.29
C ASP A 11 -12.38 21.49 16.13
N GLU A 12 -11.91 21.89 17.30
CA GLU A 12 -12.66 22.73 18.22
C GLU A 12 -12.37 24.21 17.96
N GLU A 13 -13.32 24.93 17.38
CA GLU A 13 -13.24 26.39 17.18
C GLU A 13 -13.24 27.18 18.51
N ASN A 14 -13.74 26.56 19.59
CA ASN A 14 -13.93 27.20 20.90
C ASN A 14 -12.84 26.89 21.94
N ASP A 15 -11.89 25.99 21.65
CA ASP A 15 -10.78 25.67 22.57
C ASP A 15 -9.44 26.23 22.10
N ASN A 16 -9.40 27.55 21.84
CA ASN A 16 -8.20 28.39 21.79
C ASN A 16 -6.96 27.85 21.03
N GLU A 17 -7.10 26.97 20.04
CA GLU A 17 -5.96 26.36 19.32
C GLU A 17 -4.85 25.77 20.23
N LYS A 18 -5.11 25.52 21.53
CA LYS A 18 -4.03 25.32 22.51
C LYS A 18 -3.31 23.99 22.34
N LEU A 19 -4.05 22.93 22.00
CA LEU A 19 -3.49 21.61 21.76
C LEU A 19 -3.27 21.37 20.26
N GLY A 20 -4.22 21.75 19.40
CA GLY A 20 -4.08 21.62 17.95
C GLY A 20 -3.59 20.23 17.52
N ALA A 21 -2.48 20.17 16.78
CA ALA A 21 -1.86 18.91 16.34
C ALA A 21 -1.42 17.98 17.49
N LEU A 22 -1.17 18.51 18.70
CA LEU A 22 -0.78 17.71 19.86
C LEU A 22 -1.90 16.81 20.36
N TRP A 23 -3.18 17.12 20.09
CA TRP A 23 -4.32 16.28 20.47
C TRP A 23 -4.22 14.84 19.95
N ARG A 24 -3.72 14.70 18.72
CA ARG A 24 -3.47 13.39 18.08
C ARG A 24 -2.31 12.62 18.72
N LEU A 25 -1.41 13.34 19.38
CA LEU A 25 -0.11 12.84 19.85
C LEU A 25 -0.03 12.76 21.38
N LEU A 26 -1.10 13.11 22.10
CA LEU A 26 -1.11 13.03 23.56
C LEU A 26 -0.79 11.59 23.99
N PRO A 27 0.21 11.38 24.87
CA PRO A 27 0.62 10.05 25.27
C PRO A 27 -0.44 9.40 26.15
N ALA A 28 -0.60 8.08 26.04
CA ALA A 28 -1.47 7.33 26.93
C ALA A 28 -0.95 7.33 28.39
N ASP A 29 0.38 7.28 28.55
CA ASP A 29 1.06 7.36 29.83
C ASP A 29 2.18 8.39 29.75
N THR A 30 2.11 9.45 30.55
CA THR A 30 3.12 10.52 30.56
C THR A 30 4.49 10.06 31.05
N ARG A 31 4.56 8.94 31.78
CA ARG A 31 5.81 8.36 32.30
C ARG A 31 6.52 7.54 31.24
N ILE A 32 5.77 6.94 30.31
CA ILE A 32 6.26 6.13 29.19
C ILE A 32 5.53 6.59 27.91
N PRO A 33 5.93 7.74 27.33
CA PRO A 33 5.18 8.37 26.25
C PRO A 33 5.53 7.74 24.88
N ASP A 34 5.29 6.44 24.73
CA ASP A 34 5.69 5.66 23.54
C ASP A 34 4.57 5.39 22.53
N HIS A 35 3.33 5.68 22.91
CA HIS A 35 2.15 5.57 22.06
C HIS A 35 1.10 6.61 22.46
N SER A 36 0.20 6.94 21.53
CA SER A 36 -0.85 7.92 21.80
C SER A 36 -1.96 7.30 22.65
N ILE A 37 -2.73 8.15 23.34
CA ILE A 37 -3.95 7.75 24.04
C ILE A 37 -4.94 7.07 23.09
N TRP A 38 -4.95 7.46 21.81
CA TRP A 38 -5.83 6.86 20.80
C TRP A 38 -5.46 5.41 20.49
N ASP A 39 -4.17 5.10 20.40
CA ASP A 39 -3.70 3.72 20.21
C ASP A 39 -4.05 2.86 21.43
N HIS A 40 -3.95 3.44 22.63
CA HIS A 40 -4.30 2.76 23.87
C HIS A 40 -5.81 2.46 23.97
N LEU A 41 -6.64 3.42 23.56
CA LEU A 41 -8.09 3.24 23.52
C LEU A 41 -8.49 2.17 22.49
N ASP A 42 -7.86 2.16 21.32
CA ASP A 42 -8.08 1.13 20.29
C ASP A 42 -7.78 -0.26 20.86
N LEU A 43 -6.62 -0.43 21.50
CA LEU A 43 -6.25 -1.70 22.11
C LEU A 43 -7.21 -2.13 23.21
N THR A 44 -7.57 -1.21 24.10
CA THR A 44 -8.46 -1.50 25.23
C THR A 44 -9.84 -1.92 24.74
N SER A 45 -10.38 -1.20 23.74
CA SER A 45 -11.66 -1.50 23.12
C SER A 45 -11.64 -2.85 22.40
N ALA A 46 -10.58 -3.15 21.63
CA ALA A 46 -10.42 -4.43 20.94
C ALA A 46 -10.41 -5.63 21.90
N PHE A 47 -9.62 -5.57 22.97
CA PHE A 47 -9.57 -6.66 23.96
C PHE A 47 -10.88 -6.76 24.74
N ALA A 48 -11.44 -5.64 25.21
CA ALA A 48 -12.70 -5.64 25.95
C ALA A 48 -13.86 -6.21 25.11
N GLY A 49 -13.93 -5.82 23.83
CA GLY A 49 -14.94 -6.34 22.90
C GLY A 49 -14.76 -7.84 22.63
N ALA A 50 -13.52 -8.30 22.45
CA ALA A 50 -13.23 -9.70 22.22
C ALA A 50 -13.52 -10.57 23.46
N PHE A 51 -13.19 -10.10 24.67
CA PHE A 51 -13.56 -10.77 25.91
C PHE A 51 -15.07 -10.90 26.05
N ALA A 52 -15.81 -9.80 25.88
CA ALA A 52 -17.26 -9.80 26.12
C ALA A 52 -18.05 -10.66 25.12
N ASP A 53 -17.47 -10.94 23.96
CA ASP A 53 -18.09 -11.72 22.88
C ASP A 53 -17.63 -13.19 22.85
N ASP A 54 -16.72 -13.57 23.75
CA ASP A 54 -16.27 -14.95 23.95
C ASP A 54 -16.97 -15.59 25.17
N PRO A 55 -17.48 -16.83 25.07
CA PRO A 55 -18.18 -17.49 26.18
C PRO A 55 -17.33 -17.70 27.45
N GLU A 56 -16.01 -17.82 27.31
CA GLU A 56 -15.09 -18.11 28.41
C GLU A 56 -14.19 -16.90 28.73
N ASP A 57 -14.59 -15.70 28.28
CA ASP A 57 -13.77 -14.48 28.36
C ASP A 57 -12.35 -14.70 27.77
N GLU A 58 -12.24 -15.46 26.67
CA GLU A 58 -10.96 -15.76 26.00
C GLU A 58 -10.74 -14.95 24.72
N VAL A 59 -9.48 -14.62 24.46
CA VAL A 59 -9.06 -13.91 23.25
C VAL A 59 -7.93 -14.64 22.54
N ALA A 60 -7.88 -14.48 21.22
CA ALA A 60 -6.81 -14.99 20.37
C ALA A 60 -6.24 -13.91 19.47
N LEU A 61 -4.94 -14.04 19.15
CA LEU A 61 -4.35 -13.33 18.02
C LEU A 61 -4.63 -14.12 16.75
N LEU A 62 -5.35 -13.50 15.81
CA LEU A 62 -5.56 -13.98 14.47
C LEU A 62 -4.57 -13.29 13.53
N ALA A 63 -3.56 -14.04 13.05
CA ALA A 63 -2.65 -13.59 12.02
C ALA A 63 -3.10 -14.14 10.66
N LEU A 64 -3.26 -13.28 9.66
CA LEU A 64 -3.72 -13.67 8.33
C LEU A 64 -2.85 -13.04 7.24
N SER A 65 -2.67 -13.76 6.13
CA SER A 65 -1.91 -13.28 4.99
C SER A 65 -2.50 -13.80 3.68
N ILE A 66 -2.52 -12.90 2.70
CA ILE A 66 -2.99 -13.13 1.33
C ILE A 66 -1.78 -13.30 0.39
N GLY A 67 -1.86 -14.24 -0.54
CA GLY A 67 -0.85 -14.45 -1.56
C GLY A 67 -1.37 -15.04 -2.87
N PRO A 68 -0.48 -15.25 -3.86
CA PRO A 68 0.92 -14.79 -3.91
C PRO A 68 1.04 -13.28 -4.19
N VAL A 69 2.05 -12.61 -3.57
CA VAL A 69 2.28 -11.15 -3.71
C VAL A 69 3.21 -10.81 -4.87
N GLN A 70 4.46 -11.28 -4.80
CA GLN A 70 5.53 -10.87 -5.72
C GLN A 70 5.25 -11.32 -7.14
N GLY A 71 4.84 -12.59 -7.34
CA GLY A 71 4.47 -13.10 -8.66
C GLY A 71 3.29 -12.34 -9.28
N PHE A 72 2.32 -11.92 -8.45
CA PHE A 72 1.17 -11.14 -8.91
C PHE A 72 1.54 -9.71 -9.32
N ILE A 73 2.37 -9.02 -8.55
CA ILE A 73 2.81 -7.65 -8.86
C ILE A 73 3.74 -7.65 -10.08
N ALA A 74 4.75 -8.52 -10.09
CA ALA A 74 5.79 -8.61 -11.11
C ALA A 74 5.26 -9.00 -12.50
N ALA A 75 4.10 -9.66 -12.58
CA ALA A 75 3.42 -9.97 -13.84
C ALA A 75 2.85 -8.69 -14.51
N ALA A 76 3.71 -7.83 -15.03
CA ALA A 76 3.38 -6.51 -15.58
C ALA A 76 4.20 -6.24 -16.85
N ARG A 77 3.57 -5.64 -17.87
CA ARG A 77 4.25 -5.16 -19.09
C ARG A 77 4.30 -3.64 -19.18
N THR A 78 3.62 -2.95 -18.26
CA THR A 78 3.51 -1.49 -18.18
C THR A 78 3.55 -1.01 -16.74
N THR A 79 3.86 0.27 -16.53
CA THR A 79 3.72 0.94 -15.23
C THR A 79 2.27 0.93 -14.73
N SER A 80 1.28 0.98 -15.64
CA SER A 80 -0.14 0.86 -15.29
C SER A 80 -0.49 -0.53 -14.75
N ASP A 81 0.06 -1.60 -15.35
CA ASP A 81 -0.10 -2.97 -14.84
C ASP A 81 0.55 -3.10 -13.46
N LEU A 82 1.73 -2.52 -13.26
CA LEU A 82 2.45 -2.59 -12.00
C LEU A 82 1.67 -1.91 -10.86
N TRP A 83 1.18 -0.70 -11.10
CA TRP A 83 0.24 -0.02 -10.20
C TRP A 83 -1.01 -0.88 -9.97
N ALA A 84 -1.60 -1.45 -11.02
CA ALA A 84 -2.84 -2.21 -10.91
C ALA A 84 -2.67 -3.45 -10.04
N GLY A 85 -1.52 -4.14 -10.16
CA GLY A 85 -1.19 -5.28 -9.31
C GLY A 85 -1.09 -4.89 -7.84
N SER A 86 -0.33 -3.84 -7.53
CA SER A 86 -0.18 -3.38 -6.15
C SER A 86 -1.49 -2.86 -5.55
N HIS A 87 -2.21 -2.02 -6.29
CA HIS A 87 -3.48 -1.45 -5.84
C HIS A 87 -4.56 -2.51 -5.66
N LEU A 88 -4.68 -3.47 -6.59
CA LEU A 88 -5.64 -4.56 -6.47
C LEU A 88 -5.31 -5.47 -5.29
N LEU A 89 -4.01 -5.73 -5.02
CA LEU A 89 -3.61 -6.48 -3.82
C LEU A 89 -3.99 -5.74 -2.54
N SER A 90 -3.80 -4.42 -2.49
CA SER A 90 -4.21 -3.59 -1.36
C SER A 90 -5.74 -3.58 -1.19
N ARG A 91 -6.49 -3.56 -2.30
CA ARG A 91 -7.96 -3.71 -2.29
C ARG A 91 -8.39 -5.09 -1.77
N LEU A 92 -7.73 -6.17 -2.20
CA LEU A 92 -7.97 -7.52 -1.69
C LEU A 92 -7.70 -7.63 -0.19
N ALA A 93 -6.62 -6.99 0.29
CA ALA A 93 -6.32 -6.93 1.72
C ALA A 93 -7.43 -6.22 2.50
N TRP A 94 -7.95 -5.10 1.98
CA TRP A 94 -9.11 -4.45 2.59
C TRP A 94 -10.34 -5.34 2.61
N GLU A 95 -10.70 -5.96 1.48
CA GLU A 95 -11.87 -6.84 1.40
C GLU A 95 -11.74 -8.07 2.31
N ALA A 96 -10.51 -8.47 2.67
CA ALA A 96 -10.26 -9.49 3.69
C ALA A 96 -10.35 -8.95 5.13
N MET A 97 -9.96 -7.70 5.41
CA MET A 97 -10.08 -7.11 6.75
C MET A 97 -11.52 -6.67 7.07
N LYS A 98 -12.29 -6.32 6.04
CA LYS A 98 -13.63 -5.75 6.15
C LYS A 98 -14.63 -6.62 6.94
N PRO A 99 -14.70 -7.96 6.77
CA PRO A 99 -15.56 -8.82 7.60
C PRO A 99 -15.20 -8.76 9.08
N VAL A 100 -13.91 -8.71 9.42
CA VAL A 100 -13.44 -8.56 10.81
C VAL A 100 -13.89 -7.21 11.37
N CYS A 101 -13.69 -6.13 10.60
CA CYS A 101 -14.09 -4.78 10.99
C CYS A 101 -15.61 -4.65 11.18
N ALA A 102 -16.40 -5.33 10.35
CA ALA A 102 -17.86 -5.34 10.46
C ALA A 102 -18.35 -6.13 11.69
N ALA A 103 -17.66 -7.21 12.05
CA ALA A 103 -18.03 -8.06 13.18
C ALA A 103 -17.58 -7.48 14.53
N LEU A 104 -16.34 -6.99 14.62
CA LEU A 104 -15.68 -6.64 15.89
C LEU A 104 -15.32 -5.16 16.03
N GLY A 105 -15.37 -4.40 14.93
CA GLY A 105 -14.85 -3.03 14.88
C GLY A 105 -13.47 -2.93 14.23
N PRO A 106 -13.11 -1.78 13.63
CA PRO A 106 -11.81 -1.57 12.99
C PRO A 106 -10.62 -1.59 13.95
N ASP A 107 -10.86 -1.30 15.23
CA ASP A 107 -9.90 -1.36 16.33
C ASP A 107 -9.45 -2.78 16.66
N ALA A 108 -10.22 -3.81 16.29
CA ALA A 108 -9.80 -5.20 16.38
C ALA A 108 -8.55 -5.53 15.53
N ILE A 109 -8.27 -4.73 14.48
CA ILE A 109 -7.07 -4.89 13.65
C ILE A 109 -5.88 -4.16 14.31
N LEU A 110 -4.96 -4.94 14.90
CA LEU A 110 -3.73 -4.42 15.52
C LEU A 110 -2.68 -4.01 14.50
N PHE A 111 -2.67 -4.67 13.35
CA PHE A 111 -1.79 -4.35 12.23
C PHE A 111 -2.49 -4.74 10.93
N PRO A 112 -2.50 -3.89 9.88
CA PRO A 112 -2.03 -2.50 9.85
C PRO A 112 -3.00 -1.55 10.58
N ARG A 113 -2.54 -0.34 10.88
CA ARG A 113 -3.42 0.74 11.35
C ARG A 113 -4.42 1.14 10.27
N LEU A 114 -5.72 1.06 10.57
CA LEU A 114 -6.79 1.36 9.59
C LEU A 114 -7.30 2.80 9.62
N ARG A 115 -7.08 3.53 10.72
CA ARG A 115 -7.58 4.90 10.89
C ARG A 115 -6.96 5.81 9.83
N GLY A 116 -7.80 6.58 9.14
CA GLY A 116 -7.35 7.56 8.14
C GLY A 116 -7.08 6.98 6.74
N ILE A 117 -7.21 5.66 6.57
CA ILE A 117 -7.06 5.05 5.25
C ILE A 117 -8.29 5.35 4.40
N PRO A 118 -8.15 5.98 3.21
CA PRO A 118 -9.29 6.41 2.39
C PRO A 118 -10.29 5.30 2.05
N GLN A 119 -9.80 4.08 1.80
CA GLN A 119 -10.66 2.95 1.48
C GLN A 119 -11.55 2.53 2.67
N VAL A 120 -11.05 2.68 3.89
CA VAL A 120 -11.79 2.43 5.14
C VAL A 120 -12.82 3.53 5.36
N ASP A 121 -12.46 4.78 5.05
CA ASP A 121 -13.37 5.93 5.13
C ASP A 121 -14.58 5.78 4.19
N LEU A 122 -14.36 5.26 2.96
CA LEU A 122 -15.45 4.94 2.04
C LEU A 122 -16.40 3.90 2.63
N TRP A 123 -15.89 2.82 3.21
CA TRP A 123 -16.72 1.81 3.85
C TRP A 123 -17.51 2.39 5.05
N LEU A 124 -16.87 3.21 5.88
CA LEU A 124 -17.52 3.88 7.00
C LEU A 124 -18.67 4.78 6.54
N ARG A 125 -18.45 5.55 5.47
CA ARG A 125 -19.44 6.47 4.91
C ARG A 125 -20.59 5.74 4.21
N ASP A 126 -20.26 4.80 3.33
CA ASP A 126 -21.21 4.24 2.38
C ASP A 126 -21.92 2.98 2.90
N GLU A 127 -21.21 2.13 3.66
CA GLU A 127 -21.77 0.87 4.15
C GLU A 127 -22.16 0.94 5.63
N MET A 128 -21.37 1.62 6.46
CA MET A 128 -21.71 1.84 7.88
C MET A 128 -22.58 3.09 8.11
N GLY A 129 -22.85 3.88 7.05
CA GLY A 129 -23.80 4.98 7.08
C GLY A 129 -23.35 6.21 7.87
N LEU A 130 -22.04 6.44 8.05
CA LEU A 130 -21.57 7.65 8.71
C LEU A 130 -21.89 8.91 7.86
N PRO A 131 -22.27 10.04 8.50
CA PRO A 131 -22.59 11.28 7.79
C PRO A 131 -21.45 11.75 6.87
N ARG A 132 -21.78 12.08 5.61
CA ARG A 132 -20.82 12.59 4.61
C ARG A 132 -20.06 13.83 5.08
N ASP A 133 -20.69 14.64 5.92
CA ASP A 133 -20.15 15.90 6.41
C ASP A 133 -18.89 15.74 7.25
N LEU A 134 -18.76 14.61 7.94
CA LEU A 134 -17.56 14.28 8.72
C LEU A 134 -16.32 14.13 7.83
N PHE A 135 -16.50 13.73 6.56
CA PHE A 135 -15.40 13.47 5.64
C PHE A 135 -15.01 14.69 4.79
N ARG A 136 -15.71 15.83 4.89
CA ARG A 136 -15.48 17.02 4.03
C ARG A 136 -14.04 17.54 4.05
N LYS A 137 -13.33 17.35 5.16
CA LYS A 137 -11.93 17.79 5.33
C LYS A 137 -10.91 16.73 4.88
N CYS A 138 -11.32 15.48 4.67
CA CYS A 138 -10.43 14.39 4.28
C CYS A 138 -9.87 14.62 2.87
N ALA A 139 -8.56 14.41 2.71
CA ALA A 139 -7.86 14.68 1.45
C ALA A 139 -8.44 13.93 0.25
N TRP A 140 -8.96 12.71 0.47
CA TRP A 140 -9.57 11.90 -0.59
C TRP A 140 -10.89 12.44 -1.14
N THR A 141 -11.57 13.35 -0.42
CA THR A 141 -12.77 14.02 -0.95
C THR A 141 -12.44 15.14 -1.93
N LYS A 142 -11.17 15.51 -2.06
CA LYS A 142 -10.67 16.59 -2.89
C LYS A 142 -9.89 16.04 -4.08
N GLY A 143 -9.99 16.71 -5.22
CA GLY A 143 -9.22 16.40 -6.43
C GLY A 143 -9.84 15.29 -7.29
N GLY A 144 -9.98 15.58 -8.59
CA GLY A 144 -10.52 14.67 -9.61
C GLY A 144 -9.43 14.00 -10.46
N THR A 145 -8.26 13.73 -9.88
CA THR A 145 -7.15 13.06 -10.59
C THR A 145 -6.67 11.85 -9.79
N ASP A 146 -5.83 11.02 -10.40
CA ASP A 146 -5.16 9.90 -9.74
C ASP A 146 -4.09 10.29 -8.72
N ALA A 147 -3.85 11.59 -8.51
CA ALA A 147 -3.17 12.10 -7.32
C ALA A 147 -4.05 12.00 -6.06
N ASN A 148 -5.34 11.66 -6.19
CA ASN A 148 -6.22 11.41 -5.07
C ASN A 148 -5.67 10.22 -4.22
N PRO A 149 -5.66 10.34 -2.87
CA PRO A 149 -5.22 9.27 -1.97
C PRO A 149 -5.92 7.92 -2.16
N LEU A 150 -7.12 7.89 -2.75
CA LEU A 150 -7.82 6.64 -3.09
C LEU A 150 -7.02 5.76 -4.06
N PHE A 151 -6.15 6.33 -4.90
CA PHE A 151 -5.31 5.58 -5.83
C PHE A 151 -4.01 5.04 -5.18
N SER A 152 -3.82 5.23 -3.88
CA SER A 152 -2.69 4.65 -3.13
C SER A 152 -2.98 3.23 -2.68
N ALA A 153 -1.99 2.35 -2.86
CA ALA A 153 -1.98 1.03 -2.25
C ALA A 153 -1.49 1.12 -0.79
N ALA A 154 -2.40 1.44 0.13
CA ALA A 154 -2.04 1.76 1.52
C ALA A 154 -1.99 0.58 2.48
N LEU A 155 -2.68 -0.52 2.14
CA LEU A 155 -2.84 -1.68 3.01
C LEU A 155 -1.95 -2.85 2.56
N PRO A 156 -1.15 -3.45 3.47
CA PRO A 156 -0.33 -4.63 3.19
C PRO A 156 -1.18 -5.90 3.03
N ASN A 157 -0.59 -6.94 2.45
CA ASN A 157 -1.23 -8.24 2.23
C ASN A 157 -1.35 -9.12 3.49
N ARG A 158 -1.02 -8.60 4.68
CA ARG A 158 -1.08 -9.32 5.95
C ARG A 158 -1.73 -8.44 7.01
N PHE A 159 -2.44 -9.07 7.94
CA PHE A 159 -2.96 -8.39 9.11
C PHE A 159 -2.89 -9.27 10.35
N VAL A 160 -2.93 -8.61 11.51
CA VAL A 160 -3.04 -9.23 12.83
C VAL A 160 -4.22 -8.59 13.54
N ALA A 161 -5.12 -9.42 14.08
CA ALA A 161 -6.32 -8.99 14.77
C ALA A 161 -6.45 -9.65 16.15
N VAL A 162 -7.12 -8.97 17.07
CA VAL A 162 -7.62 -9.57 18.31
C VAL A 162 -9.05 -10.02 18.06
N VAL A 163 -9.34 -11.27 18.38
CA VAL A 163 -10.66 -11.87 18.17
C VAL A 163 -11.07 -12.72 19.38
N PRO A 164 -12.38 -12.94 19.61
CA PRO A 164 -12.85 -13.99 20.52
C PRO A 164 -12.24 -15.34 20.14
N ALA A 165 -11.65 -16.06 21.10
CA ALA A 165 -10.94 -17.30 20.81
C ALA A 165 -11.85 -18.36 20.17
N SER A 166 -13.09 -18.47 20.66
CA SER A 166 -14.13 -19.38 20.15
C SER A 166 -14.55 -19.09 18.71
N LYS A 167 -14.42 -17.84 18.24
CA LYS A 167 -14.86 -17.41 16.90
C LYS A 167 -13.73 -17.27 15.90
N ALA A 168 -12.47 -17.43 16.31
CA ALA A 168 -11.30 -17.18 15.46
C ALA A 168 -11.35 -17.92 14.11
N ARG A 169 -11.70 -19.21 14.13
CA ARG A 169 -11.83 -20.03 12.92
C ARG A 169 -12.96 -19.55 12.02
N GLN A 170 -14.14 -19.31 12.58
CA GLN A 170 -15.31 -18.84 11.84
C GLN A 170 -15.00 -17.52 11.14
N ILE A 171 -14.36 -16.58 11.83
CA ILE A 171 -13.95 -15.30 11.28
C ILE A 171 -12.96 -15.50 10.12
N ALA A 172 -11.94 -16.35 10.29
CA ALA A 172 -10.95 -16.61 9.23
C ALA A 172 -11.55 -17.26 7.97
N GLU A 173 -12.51 -18.18 8.14
CA GLU A 173 -13.27 -18.78 7.04
C GLU A 173 -14.15 -17.73 6.34
N GLN A 174 -14.86 -16.88 7.09
CA GLN A 174 -15.65 -15.77 6.55
C GLN A 174 -14.80 -14.77 5.76
N VAL A 175 -13.60 -14.45 6.24
CA VAL A 175 -12.64 -13.60 5.53
C VAL A 175 -12.25 -14.22 4.19
N THR A 176 -11.94 -15.53 4.19
CA THR A 176 -11.55 -16.27 2.99
C THR A 176 -12.67 -16.27 1.95
N ASP A 177 -13.90 -16.53 2.39
CA ASP A 177 -15.07 -16.54 1.52
C ASP A 177 -15.38 -15.15 0.97
N ALA A 178 -15.36 -14.12 1.81
CA ALA A 178 -15.68 -12.76 1.41
C ALA A 178 -14.73 -12.24 0.32
N VAL A 179 -13.41 -12.39 0.51
CA VAL A 179 -12.42 -11.89 -0.46
C VAL A 179 -12.49 -12.65 -1.79
N ARG A 180 -12.70 -13.97 -1.75
CA ARG A 180 -12.86 -14.79 -2.97
C ARG A 180 -14.16 -14.47 -3.70
N GLN A 181 -15.27 -14.32 -2.98
CA GLN A 181 -16.55 -13.93 -3.58
C GLN A 181 -16.49 -12.54 -4.20
N TRP A 182 -15.81 -11.58 -3.55
CA TRP A 182 -15.59 -10.26 -4.10
C TRP A 182 -14.81 -10.34 -5.42
N LEU A 183 -13.72 -11.10 -5.46
CA LEU A 183 -12.93 -11.26 -6.68
C LEU A 183 -13.70 -11.98 -7.80
N GLN A 184 -14.52 -12.98 -7.46
CA GLN A 184 -15.39 -13.66 -8.41
C GLN A 184 -16.40 -12.68 -9.04
N LYS A 185 -17.01 -11.79 -8.25
CA LYS A 185 -17.90 -10.73 -8.76
C LYS A 185 -17.15 -9.73 -9.65
N LEU A 186 -15.91 -9.39 -9.28
CA LEU A 186 -15.04 -8.54 -10.12
C LEU A 186 -14.72 -9.22 -11.44
N GLY A 187 -14.39 -10.52 -11.42
CA GLY A 187 -14.16 -11.34 -12.61
C GLY A 187 -15.37 -11.42 -13.53
N GLN A 188 -16.57 -11.60 -12.98
CA GLN A 188 -17.83 -11.55 -13.74
C GLN A 188 -18.02 -10.19 -14.42
N THR A 189 -17.76 -9.10 -13.70
CA THR A 189 -17.84 -7.73 -14.24
C THR A 189 -16.85 -7.52 -15.39
N VAL A 190 -15.63 -8.03 -15.25
CA VAL A 190 -14.59 -7.97 -16.29
C VAL A 190 -14.99 -8.76 -17.53
N VAL A 191 -15.44 -10.02 -17.37
CA VAL A 191 -15.90 -10.84 -18.50
C VAL A 191 -17.06 -10.16 -19.22
N LYS A 192 -18.03 -9.62 -18.48
CA LYS A 192 -19.14 -8.86 -19.06
C LYS A 192 -18.65 -7.69 -19.91
N ARG A 193 -17.76 -6.85 -19.39
CA ARG A 193 -17.21 -5.69 -20.14
C ARG A 193 -16.42 -6.13 -21.38
N LEU A 194 -15.67 -7.22 -21.31
CA LEU A 194 -14.94 -7.76 -22.46
C LEU A 194 -15.89 -8.22 -23.58
N LEU A 195 -16.97 -8.91 -23.22
CA LEU A 195 -17.99 -9.38 -24.17
C LEU A 195 -18.79 -8.22 -24.78
N GLU A 196 -19.11 -7.19 -23.99
CA GLU A 196 -19.75 -5.97 -24.46
C GLU A 196 -18.87 -5.24 -25.48
N VAL A 197 -17.59 -5.03 -25.17
CA VAL A 197 -16.67 -4.39 -26.11
C VAL A 197 -16.48 -5.22 -27.36
N ALA A 198 -16.36 -6.54 -27.26
CA ALA A 198 -16.14 -7.40 -28.42
C ALA A 198 -17.40 -7.63 -29.29
N ASP A 199 -18.55 -7.05 -28.95
CA ASP A 199 -19.88 -7.38 -29.51
C ASP A 199 -20.15 -8.90 -29.51
N LEU A 200 -19.78 -9.57 -28.41
CA LEU A 200 -19.97 -11.01 -28.18
C LEU A 200 -20.89 -11.29 -26.99
N SER A 201 -21.69 -10.30 -26.61
CA SER A 201 -22.68 -10.45 -25.53
C SER A 201 -23.78 -11.44 -25.94
N GLY A 202 -24.23 -12.26 -25.01
CA GLY A 202 -25.30 -13.24 -25.24
C GLY A 202 -26.13 -13.48 -23.98
N GLU A 203 -27.32 -14.07 -24.13
CA GLU A 203 -28.31 -14.23 -23.06
C GLU A 203 -28.01 -15.35 -22.05
N GLY A 204 -26.77 -15.86 -21.98
CA GLY A 204 -26.44 -16.98 -21.11
C GLY A 204 -24.95 -17.16 -20.83
N GLU A 205 -24.65 -18.20 -20.05
CA GLU A 205 -23.28 -18.54 -19.66
C GLU A 205 -22.45 -19.04 -20.85
N GLN A 206 -21.42 -18.28 -21.20
CA GLN A 206 -20.42 -18.66 -22.22
C GLN A 206 -19.19 -19.34 -21.60
N HIS A 207 -18.35 -19.97 -22.43
CA HIS A 207 -17.14 -20.69 -21.99
C HIS A 207 -16.21 -19.84 -21.11
N CYS A 208 -15.99 -18.56 -21.47
CA CYS A 208 -15.16 -17.63 -20.70
C CYS A 208 -15.66 -17.40 -19.27
N HIS A 209 -16.95 -17.52 -18.99
CA HIS A 209 -17.49 -17.40 -17.63
C HIS A 209 -17.07 -18.59 -16.76
N ARG A 210 -17.12 -19.81 -17.33
CA ARG A 210 -16.64 -21.02 -16.65
C ARG A 210 -15.14 -20.96 -16.43
N GLN A 211 -14.37 -20.64 -17.47
CA GLN A 211 -12.91 -20.46 -17.36
C GLN A 211 -12.56 -19.44 -16.28
N MET A 212 -13.26 -18.29 -16.24
CA MET A 212 -13.01 -17.27 -15.23
C MET A 212 -13.24 -17.80 -13.81
N ARG A 213 -14.36 -18.49 -13.55
CA ARG A 213 -14.61 -19.05 -12.21
C ARG A 213 -13.55 -20.06 -11.78
N GLU A 214 -13.21 -20.98 -12.68
CA GLU A 214 -12.23 -22.04 -12.44
C GLU A 214 -10.82 -21.47 -12.20
N GLN A 215 -10.40 -20.51 -13.03
CA GLN A 215 -9.10 -19.84 -12.91
C GLN A 215 -8.97 -19.01 -11.63
N LEU A 216 -10.08 -18.46 -11.11
CA LEU A 216 -10.08 -17.65 -9.89
C LEU A 216 -10.41 -18.45 -8.62
N ALA A 217 -10.82 -19.72 -8.71
CA ALA A 217 -11.33 -20.49 -7.57
C ALA A 217 -10.35 -20.58 -6.38
N GLY A 218 -9.05 -20.69 -6.67
CA GLY A 218 -8.00 -20.79 -5.66
C GLY A 218 -7.40 -19.45 -5.22
N PHE A 219 -7.71 -18.34 -5.92
CA PHE A 219 -7.08 -17.04 -5.69
C PHE A 219 -8.07 -16.03 -5.06
N PRO A 220 -7.64 -15.21 -4.09
CA PRO A 220 -6.34 -15.29 -3.43
C PRO A 220 -6.16 -16.57 -2.59
N GLU A 221 -4.91 -16.95 -2.39
CA GLU A 221 -4.51 -17.85 -1.32
C GLU A 221 -4.65 -17.09 0.00
N VAL A 222 -5.35 -17.68 0.96
CA VAL A 222 -5.57 -17.10 2.28
C VAL A 222 -5.01 -18.07 3.31
N HIS A 223 -3.95 -17.65 3.99
CA HIS A 223 -3.35 -18.40 5.08
C HIS A 223 -3.60 -17.67 6.38
N TRP A 224 -3.95 -18.40 7.43
CA TRP A 224 -4.22 -17.82 8.73
C TRP A 224 -3.73 -18.73 9.86
N ALA A 225 -3.50 -18.14 11.02
CA ALA A 225 -3.19 -18.81 12.26
C ALA A 225 -3.89 -18.09 13.41
N ALA A 226 -4.38 -18.84 14.39
CA ALA A 226 -4.97 -18.30 15.60
C ALA A 226 -4.23 -18.86 16.82
N VAL A 227 -3.77 -17.99 17.71
CA VAL A 227 -3.09 -18.38 18.95
C VAL A 227 -3.83 -17.75 20.12
N PRO A 228 -4.46 -18.57 21.00
CA PRO A 228 -5.22 -18.05 22.13
C PRO A 228 -4.30 -17.65 23.28
N PHE A 229 -4.72 -16.63 24.04
CA PHE A 229 -4.03 -16.22 25.27
C PHE A 229 -4.21 -17.22 26.42
N SER A 230 -5.17 -18.16 26.31
CA SER A 230 -5.37 -19.24 27.28
C SER A 230 -4.20 -20.23 27.35
N LEU A 231 -3.20 -20.14 26.47
CA LEU A 231 -1.90 -20.80 26.67
C LEU A 231 -1.12 -20.27 27.89
N ILE A 232 -1.58 -19.17 28.49
CA ILE A 232 -1.00 -18.52 29.66
C ILE A 232 -2.04 -18.58 30.79
N HIS A 233 -1.76 -19.31 31.86
CA HIS A 233 -2.67 -19.42 33.00
C HIS A 233 -2.14 -18.65 34.20
N PRO A 234 -2.82 -17.59 34.68
CA PRO A 234 -2.44 -16.95 35.94
C PRO A 234 -2.82 -17.85 37.12
N ARG A 235 -1.86 -18.25 37.95
CA ARG A 235 -2.14 -19.02 39.17
C ARG A 235 -2.87 -18.20 40.23
N ASN A 236 -2.67 -16.88 40.20
CA ASN A 236 -3.47 -15.93 40.96
C ASN A 236 -4.49 -15.27 40.02
N GLU A 237 -5.66 -15.86 39.89
CA GLU A 237 -6.74 -15.37 39.00
C GLU A 237 -7.19 -13.95 39.36
N ALA A 238 -7.37 -13.66 40.66
CA ALA A 238 -7.89 -12.37 41.12
C ALA A 238 -6.99 -11.18 40.77
N ARG A 239 -5.67 -11.39 40.68
CA ARG A 239 -4.69 -10.36 40.30
C ARG A 239 -4.10 -10.56 38.91
N GLN A 240 -4.41 -11.68 38.25
CA GLN A 240 -3.80 -12.14 37.01
C GLN A 240 -2.26 -12.18 37.07
N THR A 241 -1.69 -12.67 38.17
CA THR A 241 -0.24 -12.79 38.39
C THR A 241 0.20 -14.24 38.58
N ASP A 242 1.51 -14.48 38.71
CA ASP A 242 2.12 -15.83 38.85
C ASP A 242 1.76 -16.73 37.66
N LEU A 243 2.32 -16.37 36.49
CA LEU A 243 1.92 -16.92 35.20
C LEU A 243 2.52 -18.31 34.98
N ASP A 244 1.65 -19.28 34.73
CA ASP A 244 2.02 -20.59 34.19
C ASP A 244 2.11 -20.51 32.66
N VAL A 245 3.29 -20.85 32.14
CA VAL A 245 3.62 -20.78 30.71
C VAL A 245 3.89 -22.15 30.10
N SER A 246 3.61 -23.24 30.81
CA SER A 246 3.92 -24.60 30.34
C SER A 246 3.23 -24.95 29.01
N ALA A 247 1.96 -24.58 28.86
CA ALA A 247 1.21 -24.81 27.62
C ALA A 247 1.79 -24.00 26.46
N LEU A 248 2.10 -22.72 26.69
CA LEU A 248 2.77 -21.86 25.71
C LEU A 248 4.14 -22.43 25.30
N SER A 249 4.96 -22.86 26.27
CA SER A 249 6.28 -23.46 26.00
C SER A 249 6.15 -24.72 25.14
N SER A 250 5.20 -25.60 25.48
CA SER A 250 4.91 -26.82 24.71
C SER A 250 4.45 -26.52 23.29
N ALA A 251 3.63 -25.48 23.09
CA ALA A 251 3.19 -25.06 21.76
C ALA A 251 4.31 -24.46 20.91
N MET A 252 5.28 -23.79 21.54
CA MET A 252 6.44 -23.19 20.86
C MET A 252 7.52 -24.22 20.50
N ALA A 253 7.74 -25.23 21.35
CA ALA A 253 8.85 -26.18 21.26
C ALA A 253 9.11 -26.78 19.85
N PRO A 254 8.09 -27.21 19.07
CA PRO A 254 8.31 -27.77 17.73
C PRO A 254 8.99 -26.81 16.75
N PHE A 255 8.79 -25.50 16.90
CA PHE A 255 9.36 -24.48 16.01
C PHE A 255 10.80 -24.10 16.36
N PHE A 256 11.31 -24.54 17.52
CA PHE A 256 12.66 -24.27 18.01
C PHE A 256 13.52 -25.53 18.14
N GLY A 257 12.94 -26.71 17.91
CA GLY A 257 13.65 -27.99 18.11
C GLY A 257 13.96 -28.28 19.59
N ALA A 258 13.21 -27.66 20.51
CA ALA A 258 13.34 -27.84 21.95
C ALA A 258 12.40 -28.96 22.46
N ALA A 259 12.63 -29.47 23.66
CA ALA A 259 11.65 -30.33 24.33
C ALA A 259 10.44 -29.52 24.84
N ALA A 260 9.27 -30.15 25.01
CA ALA A 260 8.02 -29.48 25.40
C ALA A 260 8.08 -28.67 26.72
N ASN A 261 9.02 -29.02 27.60
CA ASN A 261 9.23 -28.37 28.91
C ASN A 261 10.48 -27.48 28.96
N GLU A 262 11.20 -27.34 27.84
CA GLU A 262 12.29 -26.39 27.71
C GLU A 262 11.73 -25.06 27.21
N GLY A 263 12.24 -23.96 27.75
CA GLY A 263 11.88 -22.63 27.26
C GLY A 263 12.29 -22.48 25.80
N SER A 264 11.64 -21.60 25.06
CA SER A 264 12.03 -21.26 23.69
C SER A 264 11.70 -19.83 23.34
N GLY A 265 12.44 -19.24 22.39
CA GLY A 265 12.21 -17.88 21.92
C GLY A 265 12.24 -16.86 23.07
N PHE A 266 11.18 -16.06 23.20
CA PHE A 266 11.07 -15.04 24.27
C PHE A 266 11.19 -15.64 25.68
N LEU A 267 10.73 -16.88 25.90
CA LEU A 267 10.74 -17.53 27.22
C LEU A 267 12.16 -17.87 27.72
N GLU A 268 13.19 -17.83 26.88
CA GLU A 268 14.58 -18.04 27.30
C GLU A 268 15.36 -16.75 27.51
N THR A 269 14.79 -15.62 27.07
CA THR A 269 15.46 -14.32 27.10
C THR A 269 15.70 -13.84 28.53
N ASN A 270 16.74 -13.02 28.70
CA ASN A 270 16.97 -12.32 29.96
C ASN A 270 15.83 -11.35 30.31
N ALA A 271 15.10 -10.87 29.29
CA ALA A 271 13.91 -10.06 29.47
C ALA A 271 12.83 -10.85 30.22
N TRP A 272 12.45 -12.04 29.76
CA TRP A 272 11.46 -12.87 30.46
C TRP A 272 11.92 -13.34 31.84
N LYS A 273 13.20 -13.71 32.02
CA LYS A 273 13.75 -14.03 33.35
C LYS A 273 13.58 -12.89 34.36
N THR A 274 13.61 -11.65 33.89
CA THR A 274 13.40 -10.46 34.72
C THR A 274 11.92 -10.14 34.91
N LEU A 275 11.11 -10.29 33.86
CA LEU A 275 9.70 -9.93 33.83
C LEU A 275 8.75 -11.03 34.33
N SER A 276 9.23 -12.25 34.54
CA SER A 276 8.40 -13.36 35.05
C SER A 276 8.08 -13.26 36.54
N GLN A 277 8.73 -12.35 37.26
CA GLN A 277 8.61 -12.20 38.71
C GLN A 277 8.17 -10.79 39.07
N SER A 278 7.45 -10.65 40.19
CA SER A 278 7.17 -9.34 40.75
C SER A 278 8.46 -8.66 41.22
N ILE A 279 8.50 -7.34 41.08
CA ILE A 279 9.57 -6.49 41.57
C ILE A 279 8.91 -5.48 42.51
N ASP A 280 9.42 -5.37 43.73
CA ASP A 280 8.93 -4.43 44.74
C ASP A 280 9.90 -3.27 44.91
N TRP A 281 9.38 -2.11 45.33
CA TRP A 281 10.17 -0.92 45.64
C TRP A 281 10.93 -1.02 46.97
N GLY A 282 10.73 -2.08 47.75
CA GLY A 282 11.35 -2.27 49.07
C GLY A 282 10.63 -1.59 50.23
N ASP A 283 9.50 -0.94 49.96
CA ASP A 283 8.59 -0.29 50.94
C ASP A 283 7.21 -0.99 51.00
N ASN A 284 7.17 -2.28 50.63
CA ASN A 284 5.97 -3.11 50.45
C ASN A 284 5.02 -2.64 49.33
N THR A 285 5.45 -1.74 48.43
CA THR A 285 4.72 -1.44 47.21
C THR A 285 5.34 -2.12 46.00
N ALA A 286 4.49 -2.59 45.07
CA ALA A 286 4.94 -3.26 43.85
C ALA A 286 5.41 -2.22 42.82
N PHE A 287 6.62 -2.41 42.29
CA PHE A 287 7.10 -1.70 41.11
C PHE A 287 6.53 -2.31 39.83
N PHE A 288 6.55 -3.64 39.75
CA PHE A 288 6.12 -4.39 38.58
C PHE A 288 5.50 -5.71 39.02
N ALA A 289 4.36 -6.05 38.40
CA ALA A 289 3.71 -7.35 38.55
C ALA A 289 3.41 -7.90 37.14
N PRO A 290 3.85 -9.13 36.81
CA PRO A 290 3.56 -9.72 35.52
C PRO A 290 2.08 -10.02 35.35
N ASN A 291 1.56 -9.72 34.17
CA ASN A 291 0.24 -10.14 33.70
C ASN A 291 0.36 -10.86 32.34
N PRO A 292 -0.69 -11.56 31.85
CA PRO A 292 -0.62 -12.29 30.60
C PRO A 292 -0.16 -11.45 29.39
N GLY A 293 -0.46 -10.14 29.40
CA GLY A 293 -0.05 -9.21 28.35
C GLY A 293 1.47 -9.07 28.18
N VAL A 294 2.26 -9.33 29.23
CA VAL A 294 3.74 -9.33 29.17
C VAL A 294 4.27 -10.39 28.19
N LEU A 295 3.50 -11.45 27.94
CA LEU A 295 3.84 -12.55 27.05
C LEU A 295 3.32 -12.37 25.61
N TYR A 296 2.78 -11.19 25.27
CA TYR A 296 2.44 -10.83 23.89
C TYR A 296 3.57 -11.16 22.87
N PRO A 297 4.88 -10.88 23.14
CA PRO A 297 5.95 -11.25 22.22
C PRO A 297 5.97 -12.75 21.87
N ALA A 298 5.74 -13.61 22.87
CA ALA A 298 5.76 -15.06 22.68
C ALA A 298 4.52 -15.54 21.91
N ILE A 299 3.33 -15.00 22.23
CA ILE A 299 2.08 -15.29 21.52
C ILE A 299 2.17 -14.84 20.06
N TYR A 300 2.71 -13.64 19.81
CA TYR A 300 2.91 -13.10 18.47
C TYR A 300 3.92 -13.92 17.65
N ASP A 301 5.09 -14.25 18.21
CA ASP A 301 6.08 -15.10 17.54
C ASP A 301 5.53 -16.49 17.21
N LEU A 302 4.76 -17.09 18.13
CA LEU A 302 4.06 -18.35 17.87
C LEU A 302 3.05 -18.20 16.72
N ALA A 303 2.26 -17.11 16.69
CA ALA A 303 1.29 -16.87 15.62
C ALA A 303 1.97 -16.71 14.25
N GLU A 304 3.09 -15.98 14.18
CA GLU A 304 3.88 -15.83 12.96
C GLU A 304 4.48 -17.17 12.48
N ARG A 305 5.01 -17.98 13.39
CA ARG A 305 5.59 -19.30 13.07
C ARG A 305 4.54 -20.30 12.60
N VAL A 306 3.38 -20.34 13.27
CA VAL A 306 2.25 -21.18 12.85
C VAL A 306 1.74 -20.73 11.49
N LEU A 307 1.63 -19.42 11.24
CA LEU A 307 1.24 -18.88 9.93
C LEU A 307 2.26 -19.24 8.84
N ALA A 308 3.56 -19.16 9.14
CA ALA A 308 4.61 -19.56 8.20
C ALA A 308 4.55 -21.07 7.89
N ALA A 309 4.28 -21.91 8.89
CA ALA A 309 4.07 -23.34 8.69
C ALA A 309 2.81 -23.60 7.83
N ALA A 310 1.71 -22.90 8.09
CA ALA A 310 0.49 -22.99 7.28
C ALA A 310 0.76 -22.64 5.81
N LYS A 311 1.57 -21.60 5.53
CA LYS A 311 2.02 -21.27 4.17
C LYS A 311 2.88 -22.37 3.54
N ALA A 312 3.77 -22.98 4.32
CA ALA A 312 4.68 -24.03 3.85
C ALA A 312 3.94 -25.32 3.44
N THR A 313 2.72 -25.57 3.93
CA THR A 313 1.91 -26.74 3.52
C THR A 313 1.52 -26.72 2.04
N ARG A 314 1.57 -25.57 1.36
CA ARG A 314 1.26 -25.40 -0.07
C ARG A 314 -0.01 -26.15 -0.49
N ALA A 315 -1.14 -25.88 0.16
CA ALA A 315 -2.41 -26.43 -0.27
C ALA A 315 -2.83 -25.83 -1.62
N PHE A 316 -2.50 -26.49 -2.74
CA PHE A 316 -2.94 -26.07 -4.08
C PHE A 316 -3.78 -27.15 -4.75
N ALA A 317 -4.80 -26.71 -5.49
CA ALA A 317 -5.53 -27.57 -6.41
C ALA A 317 -4.85 -27.54 -7.78
N GLN A 318 -4.69 -28.70 -8.41
CA GLN A 318 -4.19 -28.78 -9.78
C GLN A 318 -5.31 -28.51 -10.78
N ASN A 319 -5.13 -27.50 -11.63
CA ASN A 319 -6.03 -27.21 -12.72
C ASN A 319 -5.42 -27.69 -14.06
N ALA A 320 -6.19 -28.46 -14.81
CA ALA A 320 -5.77 -28.93 -16.13
C ALA A 320 -6.01 -27.85 -17.19
N HIS A 321 -5.00 -27.59 -18.01
CA HIS A 321 -5.03 -26.60 -19.10
C HIS A 321 -4.40 -27.21 -20.36
N SER A 322 -5.15 -27.31 -21.46
CA SER A 322 -4.74 -27.94 -22.73
C SER A 322 -4.43 -26.96 -23.87
N GLY A 323 -4.84 -25.70 -23.76
CA GLY A 323 -4.74 -24.68 -24.80
C GLY A 323 -3.51 -23.77 -24.72
N TRP A 324 -3.44 -22.77 -25.58
CA TRP A 324 -2.42 -21.72 -25.48
C TRP A 324 -2.57 -20.90 -24.19
N ARG A 325 -1.44 -20.45 -23.63
CA ARG A 325 -1.40 -19.73 -22.34
C ARG A 325 -1.57 -18.23 -22.48
N CYS A 326 -1.94 -17.60 -21.37
CA CYS A 326 -2.03 -16.16 -21.20
C CYS A 326 -0.71 -15.49 -21.60
N SER A 327 -0.78 -14.43 -22.39
CA SER A 327 0.37 -13.66 -22.84
C SER A 327 1.11 -12.92 -21.72
N LEU A 328 0.43 -12.58 -20.61
CA LEU A 328 1.03 -11.83 -19.51
C LEU A 328 1.75 -12.72 -18.50
N THR A 329 1.12 -13.81 -18.05
CA THR A 329 1.67 -14.69 -17.00
C THR A 329 2.21 -16.01 -17.53
N GLY A 330 1.67 -16.53 -18.64
CA GLY A 330 1.97 -17.87 -19.13
C GLY A 330 1.38 -19.02 -18.28
N GLU A 331 0.64 -18.72 -17.21
CA GLU A 331 0.18 -19.72 -16.23
C GLU A 331 -1.15 -20.37 -16.62
N THR A 332 -2.17 -19.55 -16.89
CA THR A 332 -3.53 -20.02 -17.24
C THR A 332 -3.80 -19.94 -18.73
N GLU A 333 -4.82 -20.65 -19.20
CA GLU A 333 -5.39 -20.40 -20.54
C GLU A 333 -5.99 -19.00 -20.62
N TRP A 334 -5.84 -18.37 -21.78
CA TRP A 334 -6.61 -17.19 -22.14
C TRP A 334 -8.13 -17.44 -22.17
N LEU A 335 -8.89 -16.41 -21.80
CA LEU A 335 -10.35 -16.44 -21.87
C LEU A 335 -10.83 -16.45 -23.33
N THR A 336 -11.80 -17.31 -23.64
CA THR A 336 -12.43 -17.37 -24.96
C THR A 336 -13.91 -17.70 -24.88
N THR A 337 -14.69 -17.25 -25.85
CA THR A 337 -16.11 -17.60 -26.02
C THR A 337 -16.29 -18.98 -26.65
N ASP A 338 -15.36 -19.38 -27.53
CA ASP A 338 -15.32 -20.69 -28.17
C ASP A 338 -14.06 -21.47 -27.71
N PRO A 339 -14.21 -22.66 -27.10
CA PRO A 339 -13.09 -23.48 -26.68
C PRO A 339 -12.16 -23.90 -27.83
N ASN A 340 -12.64 -23.99 -29.07
CA ASN A 340 -11.81 -24.33 -30.23
C ASN A 340 -10.72 -23.28 -30.48
N HIS A 341 -10.94 -22.03 -30.08
CA HIS A 341 -9.94 -20.98 -30.20
C HIS A 341 -8.67 -21.28 -29.41
N LEU A 342 -8.77 -22.07 -28.33
CA LEU A 342 -7.63 -22.44 -27.49
C LEU A 342 -6.54 -23.23 -28.23
N ALA A 343 -6.85 -23.85 -29.38
CA ALA A 343 -5.90 -24.59 -30.20
C ALA A 343 -5.22 -23.73 -31.29
N ILE A 344 -5.72 -22.53 -31.57
CA ILE A 344 -5.28 -21.71 -32.70
C ILE A 344 -3.90 -21.10 -32.40
N PRO A 345 -2.87 -21.29 -33.24
CA PRO A 345 -1.54 -20.71 -33.01
C PRO A 345 -1.53 -19.19 -33.21
N ALA A 346 -0.59 -18.49 -32.56
CA ALA A 346 -0.54 -17.02 -32.54
C ALA A 346 -0.56 -16.36 -33.94
N GLY A 347 0.16 -16.93 -34.92
CA GLY A 347 0.21 -16.39 -36.29
C GLY A 347 -1.13 -16.45 -37.06
N LYS A 348 -2.09 -17.26 -36.60
CA LYS A 348 -3.42 -17.38 -37.19
C LYS A 348 -4.50 -16.57 -36.46
N ARG A 349 -4.16 -15.88 -35.38
CA ARG A 349 -5.11 -15.03 -34.62
C ARG A 349 -5.00 -13.61 -35.14
N ARG A 350 -6.00 -13.12 -35.87
CA ARG A 350 -6.00 -11.75 -36.42
C ARG A 350 -7.39 -11.15 -36.41
N SER A 351 -7.42 -9.83 -36.29
CA SER A 351 -8.65 -9.07 -36.47
C SER A 351 -9.07 -9.05 -37.94
N ARG A 352 -10.38 -9.01 -38.20
CA ARG A 352 -10.90 -8.72 -39.55
C ARG A 352 -10.54 -7.31 -40.03
N GLU A 353 -10.19 -6.41 -39.12
CA GLU A 353 -9.74 -5.04 -39.42
C GLU A 353 -8.27 -4.98 -39.86
N ASP A 354 -7.48 -6.04 -39.63
CA ASP A 354 -6.09 -6.09 -40.06
C ASP A 354 -5.99 -6.24 -41.59
N LYS A 355 -5.15 -5.41 -42.24
CA LYS A 355 -4.91 -5.47 -43.71
C LYS A 355 -4.44 -6.85 -44.20
N GLN A 356 -3.83 -7.65 -43.32
CA GLN A 356 -3.29 -8.98 -43.62
C GLN A 356 -4.29 -10.10 -43.34
N PHE A 357 -5.51 -9.78 -42.91
CA PHE A 357 -6.54 -10.78 -42.65
C PHE A 357 -6.93 -11.53 -43.92
N ARG A 358 -7.11 -12.84 -43.78
CA ARG A 358 -7.49 -13.75 -44.86
C ARG A 358 -8.51 -14.75 -44.33
N GLU A 359 -9.71 -14.73 -44.91
CA GLU A 359 -10.80 -15.65 -44.54
C GLU A 359 -10.33 -17.10 -44.72
N GLY A 360 -10.62 -17.96 -43.74
CA GLY A 360 -10.21 -19.37 -43.73
C GLY A 360 -8.76 -19.64 -43.28
N GLU A 361 -7.85 -18.65 -43.35
CA GLU A 361 -6.49 -18.77 -42.80
C GLU A 361 -6.37 -18.21 -41.38
N HIS A 362 -7.12 -17.14 -41.09
CA HIS A 362 -7.09 -16.44 -39.82
C HIS A 362 -8.42 -16.54 -39.08
N THR A 363 -8.34 -16.44 -37.76
CA THR A 363 -9.50 -16.46 -36.87
C THR A 363 -9.49 -15.22 -35.98
N GLU A 364 -10.63 -14.54 -35.97
CA GLU A 364 -10.91 -13.44 -35.07
C GLU A 364 -11.38 -13.99 -33.72
N THR A 365 -10.80 -13.49 -32.64
CA THR A 365 -11.01 -13.98 -31.28
C THR A 365 -11.62 -12.89 -30.41
N LEU A 366 -12.03 -13.26 -29.18
CA LEU A 366 -12.45 -12.27 -28.18
C LEU A 366 -11.42 -11.13 -28.04
N TRP A 367 -10.14 -11.46 -27.96
CA TRP A 367 -9.09 -10.49 -27.67
C TRP A 367 -8.65 -9.69 -28.87
N THR A 368 -8.71 -10.22 -30.11
CA THR A 368 -8.42 -9.40 -31.29
C THR A 368 -9.44 -8.26 -31.39
N ARG A 369 -10.74 -8.55 -31.18
CA ARG A 369 -11.79 -7.52 -31.15
C ARG A 369 -11.62 -6.51 -30.02
N VAL A 370 -11.24 -6.98 -28.83
CA VAL A 370 -10.95 -6.09 -27.69
C VAL A 370 -9.75 -5.20 -28.01
N ALA A 371 -8.70 -5.73 -28.63
CA ALA A 371 -7.51 -4.96 -28.97
C ALA A 371 -7.80 -3.84 -29.99
N ASP A 372 -8.69 -4.06 -30.95
CA ASP A 372 -9.06 -3.02 -31.92
C ASP A 372 -9.90 -1.91 -31.27
N LYS A 373 -10.89 -2.29 -30.46
CA LYS A 373 -11.86 -1.34 -29.89
C LYS A 373 -11.38 -0.65 -28.62
N LYS A 374 -10.55 -1.34 -27.82
CA LYS A 374 -9.98 -0.87 -26.56
C LYS A 374 -8.51 -1.31 -26.44
N PRO A 375 -7.58 -0.67 -27.18
CA PRO A 375 -6.15 -0.98 -27.11
C PRO A 375 -5.55 -0.89 -25.69
N ALA A 376 -6.12 -0.05 -24.82
CA ALA A 376 -5.73 0.05 -23.41
C ALA A 376 -6.01 -1.23 -22.60
N TRP A 377 -6.98 -2.06 -23.04
CA TRP A 377 -7.37 -3.31 -22.37
C TRP A 377 -6.64 -4.53 -22.92
N ALA A 378 -6.20 -4.51 -24.17
CA ALA A 378 -5.36 -5.56 -24.76
C ALA A 378 -4.57 -4.98 -25.93
N ARG A 379 -3.27 -5.30 -25.99
CA ARG A 379 -2.45 -4.94 -27.16
C ARG A 379 -2.73 -5.89 -28.32
N LYS A 380 -2.38 -5.48 -29.54
CA LYS A 380 -2.42 -6.37 -30.71
C LYS A 380 -1.63 -7.66 -30.43
N GLY A 381 -2.30 -8.80 -30.63
CA GLY A 381 -1.75 -10.15 -30.39
C GLY A 381 -1.80 -10.63 -28.93
N GLU A 382 -2.20 -9.78 -27.98
CA GLU A 382 -2.27 -10.14 -26.56
C GLU A 382 -3.56 -10.90 -26.22
N HIS A 383 -3.43 -11.95 -25.43
CA HIS A 383 -4.53 -12.82 -25.03
C HIS A 383 -4.42 -13.13 -23.53
N LEU A 384 -5.43 -12.76 -22.74
CA LEU A 384 -5.33 -12.77 -21.28
C LEU A 384 -6.22 -13.84 -20.63
N GLY A 385 -5.72 -14.43 -19.53
CA GLY A 385 -6.54 -15.23 -18.61
C GLY A 385 -7.32 -14.32 -17.65
N ALA A 386 -8.10 -14.91 -16.74
CA ALA A 386 -9.01 -14.18 -15.86
C ALA A 386 -8.31 -13.14 -14.97
N LEU A 387 -7.32 -13.56 -14.18
CA LEU A 387 -6.63 -12.66 -13.25
C LEU A 387 -5.84 -11.55 -13.98
N PRO A 388 -5.07 -11.84 -15.05
CA PRO A 388 -4.47 -10.82 -15.91
C PRO A 388 -5.48 -9.85 -16.53
N ALA A 389 -6.65 -10.34 -16.97
CA ALA A 389 -7.72 -9.49 -17.48
C ALA A 389 -8.27 -8.55 -16.40
N ILE A 390 -8.51 -9.06 -15.18
CA ILE A 390 -8.89 -8.23 -14.03
C ILE A 390 -7.85 -7.16 -13.78
N LYS A 391 -6.56 -7.53 -13.70
CA LYS A 391 -5.46 -6.58 -13.49
C LYS A 391 -5.42 -5.49 -14.57
N ARG A 392 -5.66 -5.84 -15.83
CA ARG A 392 -5.64 -4.91 -16.96
C ARG A 392 -6.84 -3.96 -16.99
N LEU A 393 -8.02 -4.41 -16.56
CA LEU A 393 -9.23 -3.60 -16.48
C LEU A 393 -9.39 -2.85 -15.15
N TRP A 394 -8.68 -3.27 -14.10
CA TRP A 394 -8.69 -2.65 -12.77
C TRP A 394 -8.52 -1.12 -12.79
N PRO A 395 -7.58 -0.54 -13.57
CA PRO A 395 -7.50 0.90 -13.82
C PRO A 395 -8.84 1.57 -14.13
N THR A 396 -9.60 1.02 -15.08
CA THR A 396 -10.85 1.60 -15.56
C THR A 396 -11.95 1.39 -14.54
N LEU A 397 -12.04 0.17 -13.98
CA LEU A 397 -13.04 -0.19 -12.98
C LEU A 397 -12.93 0.67 -11.72
N PHE A 398 -11.70 0.86 -11.24
CA PHE A 398 -11.48 1.66 -10.04
C PHE A 398 -11.74 3.14 -10.27
N VAL A 399 -11.42 3.69 -11.45
CA VAL A 399 -11.80 5.06 -11.79
C VAL A 399 -13.31 5.24 -11.75
N ASP A 400 -14.08 4.28 -12.27
CA ASP A 400 -15.54 4.32 -12.21
C ASP A 400 -16.05 4.29 -10.75
N GLU A 401 -15.43 3.48 -9.90
CA GLU A 401 -15.71 3.44 -8.45
C GLU A 401 -15.45 4.79 -7.77
N VAL A 402 -14.29 5.41 -8.04
CA VAL A 402 -13.95 6.72 -7.47
C VAL A 402 -14.88 7.83 -7.99
N ARG A 403 -15.24 7.81 -9.28
CA ARG A 403 -16.24 8.73 -9.85
C ARG A 403 -17.57 8.63 -9.12
N GLN A 404 -18.04 7.40 -8.88
CA GLN A 404 -19.27 7.17 -8.13
C GLN A 404 -19.15 7.65 -6.68
N ALA A 405 -18.00 7.43 -6.05
CA ALA A 405 -17.76 7.82 -4.65
C ALA A 405 -17.63 9.33 -4.44
N LEU A 406 -17.11 10.08 -5.43
CA LEU A 406 -16.88 11.53 -5.34
C LEU A 406 -17.99 12.36 -6.02
N GLY A 407 -18.80 11.76 -6.89
CA GLY A 407 -19.86 12.47 -7.62
C GLY A 407 -19.34 13.46 -8.68
N GLY A 408 -18.13 13.25 -9.20
CA GLY A 408 -17.48 14.11 -10.19
C GLY A 408 -16.65 13.32 -11.20
N ASP A 409 -16.14 14.01 -12.23
CA ASP A 409 -15.25 13.37 -13.19
C ASP A 409 -13.85 13.18 -12.59
N VAL A 410 -13.34 11.96 -12.70
CA VAL A 410 -12.04 11.55 -12.18
C VAL A 410 -11.23 11.00 -13.35
N GLY A 411 -10.13 11.67 -13.66
CA GLY A 411 -9.18 11.22 -14.66
C GLY A 411 -8.04 10.43 -14.02
N ARG A 412 -7.69 9.28 -14.59
CA ARG A 412 -6.42 8.61 -14.29
C ARG A 412 -5.40 8.95 -15.37
N PHE A 413 -4.27 9.50 -14.96
CA PHE A 413 -3.23 10.04 -15.82
C PHE A 413 -1.96 9.19 -15.64
N VAL A 414 -1.76 8.24 -16.54
CA VAL A 414 -0.55 7.43 -16.55
C VAL A 414 0.56 8.23 -17.22
N VAL A 415 1.54 8.66 -16.43
CA VAL A 415 2.76 9.28 -16.96
C VAL A 415 3.58 8.21 -17.66
N SER A 416 3.88 8.40 -18.95
CA SER A 416 4.67 7.45 -19.75
C SER A 416 6.16 7.52 -19.38
N THR A 417 6.91 6.47 -19.69
CA THR A 417 8.38 6.45 -19.49
C THR A 417 9.07 7.53 -20.32
N HIS A 418 8.55 7.79 -21.52
CA HIS A 418 9.03 8.82 -22.41
C HIS A 418 8.77 10.23 -21.85
N THR A 419 7.57 10.46 -21.31
CA THR A 419 7.25 11.70 -20.59
C THR A 419 8.21 11.94 -19.44
N MET A 420 8.50 10.89 -18.66
CA MET A 420 9.36 11.03 -17.49
C MET A 420 10.82 11.35 -17.86
N ALA A 421 11.34 10.76 -18.94
CA ALA A 421 12.68 11.07 -19.43
C ALA A 421 12.81 12.56 -19.79
N LEU A 422 11.79 13.13 -20.45
CA LEU A 422 11.80 14.51 -20.92
C LEU A 422 11.30 15.54 -19.91
N ALA A 423 10.77 15.11 -18.76
CA ALA A 423 10.13 15.99 -17.79
C ALA A 423 11.03 17.17 -17.37
N HIS A 424 12.33 16.92 -17.16
CA HIS A 424 13.28 17.98 -16.78
C HIS A 424 13.53 19.00 -17.90
N GLN A 425 13.67 18.53 -19.15
CA GLN A 425 13.86 19.43 -20.30
C GLN A 425 12.60 20.24 -20.59
N LEU A 426 11.42 19.65 -20.41
CA LEU A 426 10.14 20.36 -20.52
C LEU A 426 10.00 21.41 -19.42
N ASP A 427 10.39 21.10 -18.18
CA ASP A 427 10.37 22.07 -17.08
C ASP A 427 11.28 23.28 -17.38
N GLN A 428 12.51 23.02 -17.87
CA GLN A 428 13.42 24.08 -18.32
C GLN A 428 12.86 24.90 -19.47
N TRP A 429 12.27 24.25 -20.49
CA TRP A 429 11.68 24.96 -21.63
C TRP A 429 10.50 25.85 -21.19
N LEU A 430 9.64 25.36 -20.30
CA LEU A 430 8.52 26.11 -19.74
C LEU A 430 8.97 27.28 -18.85
N GLU A 431 10.03 27.10 -18.05
CA GLU A 431 10.66 28.18 -17.29
C GLU A 431 11.12 29.35 -18.19
N HIS A 432 11.53 29.05 -19.42
CA HIS A 432 11.95 30.03 -20.42
C HIS A 432 10.79 30.51 -21.32
N GLY A 433 9.55 30.37 -20.85
CA GLY A 433 8.35 30.90 -21.52
C GLY A 433 7.65 29.90 -22.45
N GLY A 434 8.21 28.71 -22.66
CA GLY A 434 7.59 27.67 -23.49
C GLY A 434 7.39 28.09 -24.95
N HIS A 435 8.35 28.83 -25.51
CA HIS A 435 8.24 29.36 -26.86
C HIS A 435 8.35 28.25 -27.91
N THR A 436 7.38 28.19 -28.83
CA THR A 436 7.39 27.31 -29.99
C THR A 436 7.99 28.01 -31.21
N ASP A 437 8.89 27.35 -31.93
CA ASP A 437 9.35 27.81 -33.24
C ASP A 437 8.33 27.48 -34.35
N SER A 438 8.59 27.98 -35.57
CA SER A 438 7.69 27.76 -36.72
C SER A 438 7.54 26.29 -37.11
N ASP A 439 8.59 25.49 -36.89
CA ASP A 439 8.63 24.10 -37.31
C ASP A 439 7.81 23.24 -36.34
N LEU A 440 7.97 23.45 -35.03
CA LEU A 440 7.14 22.79 -34.03
C LEU A 440 5.66 23.20 -34.16
N ALA A 441 5.37 24.49 -34.35
CA ALA A 441 4.00 24.95 -34.56
C ALA A 441 3.35 24.30 -35.79
N PHE A 442 4.12 24.10 -36.87
CA PHE A 442 3.66 23.39 -38.06
C PHE A 442 3.37 21.91 -37.75
N VAL A 443 4.28 21.20 -37.09
CA VAL A 443 4.14 19.78 -36.76
C VAL A 443 2.96 19.55 -35.80
N LEU A 444 2.82 20.36 -34.74
CA LEU A 444 1.69 20.31 -33.81
C LEU A 444 0.35 20.47 -34.54
N LYS A 445 0.28 21.42 -35.48
CA LYS A 445 -0.94 21.68 -36.26
C LYS A 445 -1.24 20.60 -37.29
N ARG A 446 -0.20 20.02 -37.91
CA ARG A 446 -0.31 18.99 -38.96
C ARG A 446 -0.80 17.67 -38.38
N TYR A 447 -0.13 17.17 -37.34
CA TYR A 447 -0.38 15.83 -36.81
C TYR A 447 -1.45 15.81 -35.71
N ARG A 448 -1.66 16.94 -35.01
CA ARG A 448 -2.65 17.08 -33.93
C ARG A 448 -2.62 15.92 -32.94
N ALA A 449 -1.42 15.53 -32.52
CA ALA A 449 -1.24 14.42 -31.59
C ALA A 449 -2.05 14.61 -30.31
N GLU A 450 -2.49 13.48 -29.75
CA GLU A 450 -3.25 13.49 -28.50
C GLU A 450 -2.36 14.00 -27.35
N PRO A 451 -2.91 14.83 -26.45
CA PRO A 451 -2.15 15.34 -25.32
C PRO A 451 -1.85 14.23 -24.31
N VAL A 452 -0.59 14.15 -23.85
CA VAL A 452 -0.14 13.16 -22.85
C VAL A 452 -0.17 13.75 -21.43
N ALA A 453 -0.22 12.90 -20.41
CA ALA A 453 -0.18 13.28 -19.01
C ALA A 453 1.20 13.79 -18.56
N LEU A 454 1.27 14.96 -17.91
CA LEU A 454 2.51 15.53 -17.36
C LEU A 454 2.62 15.30 -15.84
N PRO A 455 3.85 15.28 -15.27
CA PRO A 455 4.04 15.23 -13.82
C PRO A 455 3.33 16.38 -13.08
N ASN A 456 2.80 16.08 -11.89
CA ASN A 456 1.99 17.03 -11.11
C ASN A 456 2.75 18.32 -10.76
N ARG A 457 4.04 18.22 -10.37
CA ARG A 457 4.87 19.40 -10.09
C ARG A 457 5.00 20.31 -11.30
N LEU A 458 5.23 19.76 -12.50
CA LEU A 458 5.36 20.53 -13.74
C LEU A 458 4.05 21.28 -14.05
N MET A 459 2.92 20.58 -13.95
CA MET A 459 1.59 21.18 -14.11
C MET A 459 1.31 22.31 -13.10
N ARG A 460 1.67 22.11 -11.82
CA ARG A 460 1.46 23.12 -10.77
C ARG A 460 2.36 24.33 -10.94
N ARG A 461 3.65 24.09 -11.23
CA ARG A 461 4.68 25.13 -11.35
C ARG A 461 4.39 26.09 -12.50
N HIS A 462 3.88 25.58 -13.62
CA HIS A 462 3.63 26.35 -14.83
C HIS A 462 2.16 26.60 -15.12
N TYR A 463 1.27 26.40 -14.13
CA TYR A 463 -0.18 26.51 -14.29
C TYR A 463 -0.66 27.84 -14.90
N ALA A 464 0.08 28.93 -14.67
CA ALA A 464 -0.23 30.25 -15.23
C ALA A 464 -0.07 30.30 -16.77
N ASN A 465 0.82 29.50 -17.37
CA ASN A 465 1.05 29.45 -18.81
C ASN A 465 0.36 28.22 -19.43
N ARG A 466 -0.97 28.31 -19.54
CA ARG A 466 -1.81 27.19 -20.01
C ARG A 466 -1.54 26.79 -21.46
N GLU A 467 -1.18 27.75 -22.32
CA GLU A 467 -0.90 27.50 -23.74
C GLU A 467 0.37 26.65 -23.89
N ALA A 468 1.48 27.06 -23.27
CA ALA A 468 2.71 26.29 -23.31
C ALA A 468 2.59 24.92 -22.63
N LEU A 469 1.74 24.80 -21.58
CA LEU A 469 1.43 23.51 -20.99
C LEU A 469 0.64 22.59 -21.94
N ASP A 470 -0.27 23.12 -22.76
CA ASP A 470 -0.97 22.31 -23.78
C ASP A 470 0.02 21.84 -24.85
N ASP A 471 0.91 22.72 -25.29
CA ASP A 471 1.98 22.38 -26.23
C ASP A 471 2.92 21.32 -25.64
N ALA A 472 3.32 21.43 -24.36
CA ALA A 472 4.14 20.42 -23.68
C ALA A 472 3.50 19.02 -23.75
N LYS A 473 2.19 18.92 -23.52
CA LYS A 473 1.46 17.65 -23.61
C LYS A 473 1.44 17.09 -25.02
N ARG A 474 1.29 17.95 -26.02
CA ARG A 474 1.22 17.56 -27.44
C ARG A 474 2.59 17.25 -28.03
N ILE A 475 3.66 17.91 -27.57
CA ILE A 475 5.05 17.58 -27.93
C ILE A 475 5.34 16.11 -27.59
N LEU A 476 4.93 15.66 -26.41
CA LEU A 476 5.07 14.28 -26.00
C LEU A 476 4.21 13.33 -26.84
N GLY A 477 2.96 13.70 -27.10
CA GLY A 477 2.08 12.94 -27.99
C GLY A 477 2.65 12.78 -29.41
N LEU A 478 3.33 13.81 -29.93
CA LEU A 478 4.02 13.75 -31.21
C LEU A 478 5.17 12.74 -31.20
N LEU A 479 5.96 12.68 -30.12
CA LEU A 479 7.05 11.72 -30.01
C LEU A 479 6.55 10.29 -29.85
N GLU A 480 5.43 10.08 -29.14
CA GLU A 480 4.77 8.77 -29.07
C GLU A 480 4.26 8.34 -30.46
N LEU A 481 3.61 9.24 -31.20
CA LEU A 481 3.19 9.02 -32.58
C LEU A 481 4.38 8.66 -33.49
N ALA A 482 5.48 9.40 -33.40
CA ALA A 482 6.68 9.16 -34.20
C ALA A 482 7.35 7.80 -33.92
N GLY A 483 7.04 7.17 -32.78
CA GLY A 483 7.53 5.84 -32.42
C GLY A 483 6.64 4.69 -32.91
N GLU A 484 5.48 4.97 -33.50
CA GLU A 484 4.56 3.94 -33.98
C GLU A 484 5.04 3.31 -35.30
N ALA A 485 4.93 1.98 -35.41
CA ALA A 485 5.44 1.22 -36.55
C ALA A 485 4.74 1.53 -37.90
N ASP A 486 3.56 2.15 -37.85
CA ASP A 486 2.76 2.49 -39.03
C ASP A 486 3.06 3.92 -39.55
N VAL A 487 3.94 4.69 -38.89
CA VAL A 487 4.35 6.03 -39.30
C VAL A 487 5.56 5.97 -40.24
N ASP A 488 5.53 6.76 -41.31
CA ASP A 488 6.62 6.82 -42.29
C ASP A 488 7.92 7.37 -41.66
N GLU A 489 9.05 6.78 -42.03
CA GLU A 489 10.37 7.12 -41.46
C GLU A 489 10.75 8.60 -41.68
N GLN A 490 10.30 9.21 -42.79
CA GLN A 490 10.53 10.63 -43.06
C GLN A 490 9.67 11.52 -42.15
N GLU A 491 8.42 11.14 -41.91
CA GLU A 491 7.52 11.87 -41.00
C GLU A 491 8.00 11.77 -39.55
N ALA A 492 8.39 10.57 -39.10
CA ALA A 492 8.99 10.36 -37.79
C ALA A 492 10.29 11.19 -37.62
N SER A 493 11.13 11.26 -38.65
CA SER A 493 12.36 12.07 -38.64
C SER A 493 12.06 13.57 -38.54
N ALA A 494 11.02 14.06 -39.25
CA ALA A 494 10.61 15.46 -39.20
C ALA A 494 10.09 15.86 -37.81
N ILE A 495 9.24 15.03 -37.20
CA ILE A 495 8.74 15.23 -35.83
C ILE A 495 9.91 15.30 -34.84
N ASN A 496 10.78 14.29 -34.86
CA ASN A 496 11.92 14.21 -33.95
C ASN A 496 12.86 15.41 -34.08
N ARG A 497 13.05 15.92 -35.31
CA ARG A 497 13.89 17.10 -35.55
C ARG A 497 13.27 18.37 -34.96
N ALA A 498 11.99 18.63 -35.20
CA ALA A 498 11.30 19.80 -34.68
C ALA A 498 11.35 19.82 -33.14
N VAL A 499 11.02 18.69 -32.50
CA VAL A 499 11.04 18.59 -31.04
C VAL A 499 12.45 18.76 -30.47
N ARG A 500 13.48 18.18 -31.10
CA ARG A 500 14.89 18.38 -30.70
C ARG A 500 15.32 19.83 -30.76
N GLN A 501 14.90 20.56 -31.79
CA GLN A 501 15.26 21.98 -31.94
C GLN A 501 14.59 22.85 -30.87
N THR A 502 13.34 22.56 -30.51
CA THR A 502 12.62 23.32 -29.49
C THR A 502 13.07 23.02 -28.06
N LEU A 503 13.20 21.73 -27.69
CA LEU A 503 13.57 21.33 -26.31
C LEU A 503 15.08 21.39 -26.05
N GLY A 504 15.87 21.79 -27.05
CA GLY A 504 17.31 21.82 -26.96
C GLY A 504 17.87 22.95 -26.14
N THR A 505 18.73 22.62 -25.19
CA THR A 505 19.41 23.60 -24.33
C THR A 505 20.65 24.26 -24.97
N SER A 506 21.10 23.82 -26.15
CA SER A 506 22.31 24.33 -26.79
C SER A 506 22.01 25.45 -27.80
N LYS A 507 22.57 26.65 -27.56
CA LYS A 507 22.70 27.73 -28.56
C LYS A 507 23.82 27.45 -29.58
N ASP A 508 24.63 26.40 -29.39
CA ASP A 508 25.69 26.03 -30.31
C ASP A 508 25.13 25.17 -31.46
N LYS A 509 24.98 25.80 -32.64
CA LYS A 509 24.60 25.16 -33.91
C LYS A 509 25.53 24.03 -34.37
N LYS A 510 26.62 23.73 -33.64
CA LYS A 510 27.63 22.73 -33.99
C LYS A 510 27.48 21.40 -33.27
N ASN A 511 26.78 21.33 -32.14
CA ASN A 511 26.52 20.07 -31.43
C ASN A 511 25.06 19.68 -31.60
N GLU A 512 24.82 18.46 -32.06
CA GLU A 512 23.49 17.88 -32.20
C GLU A 512 22.80 17.86 -30.82
N VAL A 513 21.70 18.61 -30.68
CA VAL A 513 20.93 18.61 -29.44
C VAL A 513 20.33 17.22 -29.23
N LYS A 514 20.69 16.57 -28.12
CA LYS A 514 20.12 15.29 -27.72
C LYS A 514 18.98 15.50 -26.73
N LEU A 515 17.87 14.84 -27.02
CA LEU A 515 16.78 14.64 -26.07
C LEU A 515 17.23 13.60 -25.04
N GLU A 516 16.81 13.80 -23.80
CA GLU A 516 16.97 12.81 -22.75
C GLU A 516 16.11 11.59 -23.08
N ALA A 517 16.73 10.42 -23.04
CA ALA A 517 16.09 9.14 -23.33
C ALA A 517 16.02 8.25 -22.08
N TYR A 518 16.68 8.65 -21.00
CA TYR A 518 16.74 7.92 -19.76
C TYR A 518 15.80 8.51 -18.72
N TYR A 519 15.16 7.62 -17.99
CA TYR A 519 14.44 7.90 -16.76
C TYR A 519 14.97 6.95 -15.68
N ALA A 520 14.68 7.25 -14.43
CA ALA A 520 15.05 6.40 -13.31
C ALA A 520 13.83 5.70 -12.73
N LEU A 521 14.00 4.42 -12.37
CA LEU A 521 13.11 3.72 -11.45
C LEU A 521 13.78 3.70 -10.08
N LEU A 522 13.13 4.33 -9.10
CA LEU A 522 13.56 4.33 -7.72
C LEU A 522 12.78 3.26 -6.97
N MET A 523 13.50 2.29 -6.41
CA MET A 523 12.98 1.29 -5.49
C MET A 523 13.67 1.45 -4.13
N MET A 524 12.90 1.63 -3.07
CA MET A 524 13.38 1.72 -1.69
C MET A 524 12.62 0.70 -0.83
N ASP A 525 13.33 0.10 0.12
CA ASP A 525 12.84 -0.91 1.07
C ASP A 525 13.43 -0.60 2.45
N GLY A 526 12.67 -0.84 3.52
CA GLY A 526 13.06 -0.57 4.89
C GLY A 526 14.01 -1.64 5.43
N ASP A 527 15.20 -1.23 5.85
CA ASP A 527 16.17 -2.15 6.44
C ASP A 527 15.63 -2.81 7.72
N ARG A 528 15.58 -4.15 7.73
CA ARG A 528 15.26 -4.97 8.90
C ARG A 528 13.91 -4.67 9.54
N MET A 529 12.90 -4.29 8.76
CA MET A 529 11.56 -4.01 9.29
C MET A 529 10.95 -5.17 10.07
N GLY A 530 11.19 -6.42 9.64
CA GLY A 530 10.78 -7.61 10.41
C GLY A 530 11.45 -7.71 11.78
N ALA A 531 12.71 -7.30 11.92
CA ALA A 531 13.44 -7.27 13.19
C ALA A 531 12.91 -6.15 14.11
N ILE A 532 12.61 -4.98 13.55
CA ILE A 532 12.00 -3.87 14.27
C ILE A 532 10.60 -4.26 14.79
N LEU A 533 9.79 -4.89 13.93
CA LEU A 533 8.44 -5.39 14.24
C LEU A 533 8.43 -6.67 15.09
N SER A 534 9.57 -7.30 15.37
CA SER A 534 9.66 -8.40 16.36
C SER A 534 10.31 -7.95 17.67
N GLY A 535 10.88 -6.74 17.71
CA GLY A 535 11.55 -6.21 18.89
C GLY A 535 12.95 -6.78 19.09
N ASP A 536 13.67 -7.08 18.00
CA ASP A 536 15.05 -7.60 18.03
C ASP A 536 15.97 -6.75 18.94
N GLU A 537 16.88 -7.42 19.65
CA GLU A 537 17.74 -6.77 20.65
C GLU A 537 18.58 -5.62 20.09
N ASN A 538 18.93 -5.67 18.80
CA ASN A 538 19.71 -4.62 18.12
C ASN A 538 18.88 -3.39 17.76
N THR A 539 17.55 -3.52 17.69
CA THR A 539 16.63 -2.46 17.26
C THR A 539 15.81 -1.89 18.43
N ALA A 540 15.65 -2.66 19.50
CA ALA A 540 14.90 -2.25 20.67
C ALA A 540 15.70 -1.29 21.57
N ILE A 541 15.01 -0.27 22.09
CA ILE A 541 15.48 0.55 23.21
C ILE A 541 15.30 -0.21 24.53
N SER A 542 16.02 0.19 25.58
CA SER A 542 15.80 -0.37 26.91
C SER A 542 14.53 0.17 27.57
N TYR A 543 14.01 -0.50 28.61
CA TYR A 543 12.91 0.03 29.41
C TYR A 543 13.25 1.41 29.97
N ARG A 544 14.46 1.60 30.53
CA ARG A 544 14.91 2.90 31.03
C ARG A 544 14.85 3.99 29.96
N ALA A 545 15.29 3.69 28.73
CA ALA A 545 15.29 4.65 27.64
C ALA A 545 13.88 5.04 27.16
N SER A 546 12.88 4.19 27.39
CA SER A 546 11.48 4.49 27.06
C SER A 546 10.80 5.46 28.05
N PHE A 547 11.39 5.67 29.23
CA PHE A 547 10.80 6.53 30.25
C PHE A 547 11.01 8.00 29.92
N HIS A 548 10.06 8.83 30.32
CA HIS A 548 10.19 10.27 30.28
C HIS A 548 11.47 10.71 31.04
N PRO A 549 12.26 11.69 30.55
CA PRO A 549 13.54 12.07 31.16
C PRO A 549 13.47 12.39 32.66
N GLN A 550 12.35 12.98 33.12
CA GLN A 550 12.14 13.24 34.56
C GLN A 550 11.95 11.95 35.38
N VAL A 551 11.30 10.94 34.80
CA VAL A 551 11.08 9.63 35.43
C VAL A 551 12.39 8.82 35.45
N GLN A 552 13.22 8.94 34.42
CA GLN A 552 14.54 8.29 34.37
C GLN A 552 15.39 8.64 35.60
N LYS A 553 15.38 9.92 36.03
CA LYS A 553 16.15 10.35 37.20
C LYS A 553 15.72 9.62 38.47
N GLY A 554 14.41 9.61 38.77
CA GLY A 554 13.89 8.89 39.94
C GLY A 554 14.14 7.39 39.84
N PHE A 555 13.92 6.80 38.66
CA PHE A 555 14.21 5.40 38.40
C PHE A 555 15.68 5.04 38.68
N ASP A 556 16.63 5.86 38.22
CA ASP A 556 18.06 5.63 38.41
C ASP A 556 18.46 5.67 39.89
N GLU A 557 17.90 6.58 40.68
CA GLU A 557 18.14 6.67 42.12
C GLU A 557 17.73 5.39 42.85
N HIS A 558 16.59 4.78 42.48
CA HIS A 558 16.16 3.49 43.01
C HIS A 558 16.98 2.32 42.45
N ALA A 559 17.31 2.32 41.15
CA ALA A 559 18.11 1.28 40.49
C ALA A 559 19.54 1.18 41.04
N VAL A 560 20.10 2.27 41.58
CA VAL A 560 21.39 2.24 42.30
C VAL A 560 21.30 1.35 43.54
N ARG A 561 20.16 1.37 44.25
CA ARG A 561 19.97 0.67 45.52
C ARG A 561 19.41 -0.74 45.35
N GLN A 562 18.80 -1.06 44.20
CA GLN A 562 18.12 -2.32 43.96
C GLN A 562 18.53 -2.97 42.64
N ALA A 563 19.22 -4.11 42.73
CA ALA A 563 19.76 -4.84 41.58
C ALA A 563 18.67 -5.27 40.58
N ARG A 564 17.49 -5.70 41.07
CA ARG A 564 16.37 -6.11 40.21
C ARG A 564 15.80 -4.97 39.37
N ILE A 565 15.62 -3.79 39.95
CA ILE A 565 15.17 -2.60 39.22
C ILE A 565 16.21 -2.19 38.17
N ARG A 566 17.50 -2.23 38.52
CA ARG A 566 18.58 -2.00 37.55
C ARG A 566 18.54 -2.98 36.39
N GLN A 567 18.35 -4.27 36.69
CA GLN A 567 18.23 -5.31 35.68
C GLN A 567 17.02 -5.07 34.76
N TYR A 568 15.86 -4.72 35.32
CA TYR A 568 14.66 -4.36 34.57
C TYR A 568 14.92 -3.19 33.61
N GLY A 569 15.51 -2.10 34.10
CA GLY A 569 15.80 -0.92 33.28
C GLY A 569 16.78 -1.17 32.14
N ALA A 570 17.70 -2.13 32.33
CA ALA A 570 18.67 -2.53 31.33
C ALA A 570 18.10 -3.48 30.27
N GLN A 571 16.98 -4.18 30.55
CA GLN A 571 16.36 -5.07 29.57
C GLN A 571 15.87 -4.28 28.36
N LYS A 572 15.99 -4.91 27.19
CA LYS A 572 15.37 -4.43 25.97
C LYS A 572 13.85 -4.50 26.11
N ARG A 573 13.19 -3.42 25.70
CA ARG A 573 11.74 -3.31 25.82
C ARG A 573 11.09 -4.28 24.87
N ALA A 574 10.38 -5.25 25.44
CA ALA A 574 9.63 -6.24 24.71
C ALA A 574 8.59 -5.58 23.80
N ILE A 575 8.21 -6.28 22.74
CA ILE A 575 7.21 -5.77 21.80
C ILE A 575 5.82 -5.78 22.42
N SER A 576 4.99 -4.82 22.01
CA SER A 576 3.60 -4.70 22.45
C SER A 576 2.70 -4.34 21.25
N PRO A 577 1.39 -4.62 21.35
CA PRO A 577 0.44 -4.22 20.31
C PRO A 577 0.50 -2.72 19.98
N ASN A 578 0.60 -1.86 21.00
CA ASN A 578 0.66 -0.41 20.79
C ASN A 578 1.93 0.02 20.07
N ARG A 579 3.04 -0.69 20.27
CA ARG A 579 4.27 -0.42 19.51
C ARG A 579 4.11 -0.80 18.04
N HIS A 580 3.41 -1.91 17.73
CA HIS A 580 3.04 -2.24 16.34
C HIS A 580 2.14 -1.19 15.71
N LEU A 581 1.11 -0.72 16.44
CA LEU A 581 0.20 0.34 15.98
C LEU A 581 0.93 1.66 15.73
N ALA A 582 1.85 2.06 16.62
CA ALA A 582 2.64 3.27 16.48
C ALA A 582 3.57 3.19 15.26
N ILE A 583 4.29 2.08 15.08
CA ILE A 583 5.16 1.87 13.90
C ILE A 583 4.32 1.85 12.62
N SER A 584 3.21 1.10 12.60
CA SER A 584 2.32 1.04 11.44
C SER A 584 1.72 2.41 11.10
N GLY A 585 1.38 3.22 12.11
CA GLY A 585 0.92 4.59 11.92
C GLY A 585 1.98 5.45 11.24
N ALA A 586 3.22 5.43 11.74
CA ALA A 586 4.32 6.18 11.15
C ALA A 586 4.62 5.74 9.70
N LEU A 587 4.58 4.44 9.42
CA LEU A 587 4.75 3.90 8.06
C LEU A 587 3.61 4.30 7.11
N ASN A 588 2.37 4.35 7.60
CA ASN A 588 1.23 4.85 6.84
C ASN A 588 1.38 6.34 6.54
N ASP A 589 1.75 7.17 7.53
CA ASP A 589 1.96 8.60 7.34
C ASP A 589 3.09 8.86 6.32
N PHE A 590 4.19 8.10 6.41
CA PHE A 590 5.28 8.17 5.45
C PHE A 590 4.81 7.83 4.04
N SER A 591 4.24 6.64 3.82
CA SER A 591 3.84 6.16 2.50
C SER A 591 2.70 6.97 1.87
N GLN A 592 1.69 7.37 2.65
CA GLN A 592 0.50 8.05 2.13
C GLN A 592 0.70 9.55 1.93
N THR A 593 1.49 10.19 2.78
CA THR A 593 1.62 11.65 2.80
C THR A 593 3.01 12.10 2.36
N VAL A 594 4.05 11.63 3.04
CA VAL A 594 5.41 12.15 2.88
C VAL A 594 5.99 11.77 1.51
N VAL A 595 5.88 10.50 1.11
CA VAL A 595 6.44 9.98 -0.16
C VAL A 595 5.86 10.75 -1.36
N ARG A 596 4.53 10.93 -1.40
CA ARG A 596 3.87 11.71 -2.47
C ARG A 596 4.26 13.18 -2.44
N HIS A 597 4.38 13.78 -1.26
CA HIS A 597 4.83 15.17 -1.16
C HIS A 597 6.22 15.34 -1.76
N VAL A 598 7.18 14.52 -1.35
CA VAL A 598 8.55 14.60 -1.86
C VAL A 598 8.56 14.34 -3.37
N ILE A 599 8.05 13.21 -3.83
CA ILE A 599 8.21 12.80 -5.23
C ILE A 599 7.39 13.64 -6.22
N GLU A 600 6.15 14.02 -5.87
CA GLU A 600 5.21 14.63 -6.82
C GLU A 600 4.96 16.13 -6.58
N THR A 601 5.43 16.68 -5.46
CA THR A 601 5.33 18.12 -5.14
C THR A 601 6.71 18.77 -5.08
N GLU A 602 7.67 18.17 -4.38
CA GLU A 602 9.05 18.69 -4.31
C GLU A 602 9.90 18.32 -5.53
N TYR A 603 9.57 17.24 -6.26
CA TYR A 603 10.28 16.77 -7.47
C TYR A 603 9.31 16.51 -8.65
N LEU A 604 9.87 16.27 -9.84
CA LEU A 604 9.11 16.00 -11.08
C LEU A 604 8.71 14.53 -11.24
N GLY A 605 8.81 13.74 -10.17
CA GLY A 605 8.57 12.30 -10.21
C GLY A 605 7.10 11.91 -10.18
N ARG A 606 6.89 10.59 -10.27
CA ARG A 606 5.60 9.94 -10.16
C ARG A 606 5.68 8.72 -9.26
N VAL A 607 4.83 8.65 -8.25
CA VAL A 607 4.74 7.46 -7.39
C VAL A 607 4.00 6.37 -8.16
N ILE A 608 4.61 5.18 -8.26
CA ILE A 608 3.96 3.98 -8.79
C ILE A 608 3.34 3.19 -7.63
N TYR A 609 4.10 3.02 -6.56
CA TYR A 609 3.70 2.33 -5.33
C TYR A 609 4.37 2.97 -4.12
N ALA A 610 3.62 3.09 -3.03
CA ALA A 610 4.13 3.48 -1.72
C ALA A 610 3.25 2.80 -0.67
N GLY A 611 3.80 1.81 0.02
CA GLY A 611 3.07 1.01 0.99
C GLY A 611 3.96 0.69 2.17
N GLY A 612 3.68 1.33 3.31
CA GLY A 612 4.53 1.22 4.49
C GLY A 612 5.92 1.83 4.26
N ASP A 613 6.95 0.99 4.28
CA ASP A 613 8.35 1.33 4.03
C ASP A 613 8.78 1.16 2.55
N ASP A 614 8.06 0.33 1.80
CA ASP A 614 8.36 0.10 0.38
C ASP A 614 7.93 1.30 -0.48
N VAL A 615 8.84 1.78 -1.33
CA VAL A 615 8.57 2.84 -2.31
C VAL A 615 9.04 2.41 -3.69
N LEU A 616 8.18 2.56 -4.68
CA LEU A 616 8.51 2.47 -6.10
C LEU A 616 8.02 3.70 -6.84
N ALA A 617 8.94 4.40 -7.50
CA ALA A 617 8.65 5.63 -8.20
C ALA A 617 9.43 5.74 -9.51
N MET A 618 8.94 6.59 -10.41
CA MET A 618 9.59 6.96 -11.65
C MET A 618 10.00 8.43 -11.59
N LEU A 619 11.24 8.74 -11.96
CA LEU A 619 11.83 10.09 -11.85
C LEU A 619 12.61 10.45 -13.12
N PRO A 620 12.72 11.74 -13.48
CA PRO A 620 13.76 12.15 -14.43
C PRO A 620 15.12 11.94 -13.77
N VAL A 621 16.14 11.59 -14.57
CA VAL A 621 17.49 11.30 -14.06
C VAL A 621 18.07 12.47 -13.26
N ALA A 622 17.74 13.71 -13.65
CA ALA A 622 18.18 14.93 -12.97
C ALA A 622 17.72 15.02 -11.50
N ASP A 623 16.55 14.46 -11.17
CA ASP A 623 15.97 14.56 -9.82
C ASP A 623 16.34 13.36 -8.93
N LEU A 624 16.90 12.29 -9.49
CA LEU A 624 17.04 10.99 -8.82
C LEU A 624 17.78 11.07 -7.48
N LEU A 625 19.02 11.54 -7.47
CA LEU A 625 19.87 11.52 -6.27
C LEU A 625 19.32 12.43 -5.17
N SER A 626 18.82 13.61 -5.55
CA SER A 626 18.22 14.57 -4.62
C SER A 626 16.94 14.00 -3.99
N THR A 627 16.11 13.34 -4.79
CA THR A 627 14.89 12.68 -4.32
C THR A 627 15.22 11.54 -3.35
N MET A 628 16.20 10.70 -3.67
CA MET A 628 16.65 9.60 -2.79
C MET A 628 17.12 10.12 -1.42
N GLN A 629 17.96 11.16 -1.42
CA GLN A 629 18.45 11.78 -0.20
C GLN A 629 17.29 12.38 0.61
N ARG A 630 16.40 13.13 -0.06
CA ARG A 630 15.25 13.77 0.59
C ARG A 630 14.29 12.77 1.21
N LEU A 631 13.97 11.67 0.51
CA LEU A 631 13.16 10.58 1.06
C LEU A 631 13.85 9.93 2.26
N ARG A 632 15.16 9.69 2.19
CA ARG A 632 15.92 9.10 3.31
C ARG A 632 15.93 10.02 4.53
N HIS A 633 16.10 11.33 4.35
CA HIS A 633 16.02 12.31 5.44
C HIS A 633 14.61 12.34 6.03
N ALA A 634 13.59 12.37 5.18
CA ALA A 634 12.19 12.40 5.58
C ALA A 634 11.77 11.14 6.34
N TYR A 635 12.24 9.95 5.92
CA TYR A 635 12.00 8.69 6.62
C TYR A 635 12.57 8.69 8.04
N SER A 636 13.72 9.31 8.27
CA SER A 636 14.29 9.47 9.62
C SER A 636 13.78 10.69 10.39
N GLY A 637 13.02 11.59 9.76
CA GLY A 637 12.64 12.89 10.35
C GLY A 637 13.85 13.75 10.77
N HIS A 638 14.98 13.60 10.08
CA HIS A 638 16.21 14.32 10.36
C HIS A 638 16.88 14.76 9.06
N ASP A 639 17.20 16.05 8.97
CA ASP A 639 18.02 16.63 7.91
C ASP A 639 19.39 17.01 8.48
N PRO A 640 20.47 16.30 8.13
CA PRO A 640 21.82 16.57 8.65
C PRO A 640 22.32 17.98 8.32
N GLU A 641 21.90 18.56 7.19
CA GLU A 641 22.30 19.91 6.79
C GLU A 641 21.53 21.00 7.55
N HIS A 642 20.37 20.64 8.11
CA HIS A 642 19.49 21.55 8.83
C HIS A 642 18.97 20.92 10.13
N PRO A 643 19.81 20.77 11.16
CA PRO A 643 19.46 20.04 12.39
C PRO A 643 18.24 20.62 13.15
N GLY A 644 17.99 21.93 13.02
CA GLY A 644 16.82 22.62 13.58
C GLY A 644 15.57 22.61 12.70
N GLY A 645 15.61 21.92 11.56
CA GLY A 645 14.59 21.92 10.52
C GLY A 645 14.67 23.15 9.59
N VAL A 646 14.27 22.96 8.33
CA VAL A 646 14.08 24.05 7.36
C VAL A 646 12.65 24.54 7.40
N SER A 647 12.45 25.86 7.38
CA SER A 647 11.13 26.46 7.17
C SER A 647 10.71 26.22 5.72
N GLY A 648 9.75 25.33 5.51
CA GLY A 648 9.19 24.97 4.20
C GLY A 648 7.83 24.28 4.38
N LEU A 649 7.30 23.69 3.32
CA LEU A 649 6.07 22.88 3.42
C LEU A 649 6.31 21.62 4.25
N LEU A 650 7.45 20.95 4.04
CA LEU A 650 7.90 19.79 4.82
C LEU A 650 9.15 20.13 5.65
N THR A 651 8.98 20.18 6.97
CA THR A 651 10.04 20.40 7.95
C THR A 651 10.38 19.09 8.65
N LEU A 652 11.68 18.76 8.73
CA LEU A 652 12.19 17.56 9.38
C LEU A 652 12.87 17.95 10.70
N HIS A 653 12.43 17.40 11.82
CA HIS A 653 12.98 17.76 13.13
C HIS A 653 12.72 16.66 14.18
N ASN A 654 13.79 16.25 14.89
CA ASN A 654 13.74 15.30 16.00
C ASN A 654 12.94 14.01 15.72
N GLY A 655 13.09 13.44 14.52
CA GLY A 655 12.38 12.21 14.15
C GLY A 655 10.98 12.43 13.58
N PHE A 656 10.52 13.69 13.49
CA PHE A 656 9.25 14.05 12.90
C PHE A 656 9.40 14.64 11.50
N ALA A 657 8.46 14.29 10.63
CA ALA A 657 8.23 14.92 9.34
C ALA A 657 6.93 15.74 9.42
N ILE A 658 7.05 17.06 9.47
CA ILE A 658 5.94 17.98 9.71
C ILE A 658 5.55 18.63 8.38
N LEU A 659 4.38 18.27 7.88
CA LEU A 659 3.80 18.88 6.69
C LEU A 659 2.80 19.97 7.08
N ARG A 660 3.09 21.23 6.73
CA ARG A 660 2.17 22.35 6.96
C ARG A 660 1.01 22.30 5.95
N THR A 661 -0.18 21.97 6.44
CA THR A 661 -1.42 21.98 5.64
C THR A 661 -2.17 23.29 5.86
N GLY A 662 -1.69 24.36 5.23
CA GLY A 662 -2.31 25.68 5.31
C GLY A 662 -1.38 26.77 4.78
N HIS A 663 -1.91 27.63 3.89
CA HIS A 663 -1.27 28.79 3.23
C HIS A 663 -0.61 28.61 1.85
N ALA A 664 -0.87 27.53 1.10
CA ALA A 664 -0.54 27.53 -0.33
C ALA A 664 -1.59 28.27 -1.20
N GLU A 665 -2.77 28.59 -0.69
CA GLU A 665 -3.81 29.34 -1.44
C GLU A 665 -3.83 30.85 -1.15
N LYS A 666 -3.00 31.36 -0.21
CA LYS A 666 -2.96 32.80 0.11
C LYS A 666 -1.61 33.48 -0.12
N GLU A 667 -0.55 32.73 -0.36
CA GLU A 667 0.72 33.32 -0.80
C GLU A 667 1.11 32.75 -2.16
N ARG A 668 0.69 33.50 -3.19
CA ARG A 668 1.20 33.60 -4.58
C ARG A 668 0.39 32.89 -5.66
#